data_AF-A0A4R3TPG1-F1
#
_entry.id   AF-A0A4R3TPG1-F1
#
_cell.length_a   1.000
_cell.length_b   1.000
_cell.length_c   1.000
_cell.angle_alpha   90.00
_cell.angle_beta   90.00
_cell.angle_gamma   90.00
#
_symmetry.space_group_name_H-M   'P 1'
#
loop_
_entity.id
_entity.type
_entity.pdbx_description
1 polymer ?
#
loop_
_entity_poly.entity_id
_entity_poly.type
_entity_poly.pdbx_seq_one_letter_code
_entity_poly.pdbx_strand_id
1 'polypeptide(L)'
;MQVRRTVVVHTTLAGHMVRVNAARRNEAGVQVMTMGQLAARLAGGLLQPVDLNVLTEVIGAALPDILMGELEPIKGLPGMAAAVCSTFDKAWRAGIDLSKVGHPRTDALAALEQVVIDRLPASMKRPSDLIEMALRRMGHAPVIVGALEVQGHSEMSPCWRPLLTALAETIPVSWSAGPRHVPDWLKSTKVEVLAAPATDPQPRVFSCANPIHEVGEAFRWMRALLAKGISASDIAIVAASPGDYDDHVFSTSRDANIPIHFVHGIKALTGADGQATAALAEVLTKGLSQERVRRLFTLMRGGPLSDLPGGWMRLLPVDAPLTSEERWERVLKQPEDSDWPDGKNRTAEVLEVIRLLGQGTDAAELAGETLLIGVQRSLWRRALREGPAQALSVTLAGLRIEDGIEPAANAIWTSAIALASAPRPHVWLLGLNAGRWPRRISEDRLIPDHVLPIDQLDPLPVADGDKRDIKTIVGTAQSVAISFSRRDAEGRMLGRSPIISDIPDPETYLDRAGAPEHAFSEADRLLARPSEFSTLPIAISGLSCWRDWHRSEITAHDGLIAAEHARLKKLLERPLSATSLKLLLRDPIRFVWRYALGWKAPEDADEPLTLEANAFGNFVHALLRDAVEQLEGNGGIAAAEQAQIEAALVGARERAVALWESAQPVPPDVIWRNAVARGHALAAAALAYGLEPLPNQKTWCEIPFGKVDPKSEGRELPWSLGAPVEIPGTGLLVEGQIDRLDLSGDGARARVTDYKTGKLSKKMDEVVIKGGAELQRCLYAFAVKTLLGDGVTIEASLLYPNAPESDQALFPLADLDGALAKVSTAAVASRTAMLGGLAPPGEDAASDYNDHAFALPANAGYLPRKLPLAITALGPAAAVWGEP
;
A
#
# COMPACT_ATOMS: atom_id res chain seq x y z
N MET A 1 28.79 -50.00 -21.74
CA MET A 1 28.84 -49.13 -20.54
C MET A 1 28.73 -47.70 -21.05
N GLN A 2 27.62 -47.01 -20.81
CA GLN A 2 27.45 -45.62 -21.30
C GLN A 2 28.55 -44.74 -20.67
N VAL A 3 29.29 -44.03 -21.51
CA VAL A 3 30.40 -43.17 -21.08
C VAL A 3 29.80 -41.99 -20.31
N ARG A 4 30.08 -41.92 -19.00
CA ARG A 4 29.66 -40.79 -18.14
C ARG A 4 30.34 -39.52 -18.65
N ARG A 5 29.58 -38.42 -18.74
CA ARG A 5 30.12 -37.09 -19.04
C ARG A 5 29.59 -36.05 -18.06
N THR A 6 30.43 -35.12 -17.66
CA THR A 6 30.10 -34.03 -16.75
C THR A 6 30.18 -32.70 -17.48
N VAL A 7 29.16 -31.86 -17.31
CA VAL A 7 29.10 -30.49 -17.83
C VAL A 7 29.13 -29.53 -16.65
N VAL A 8 30.16 -28.68 -16.61
CA VAL A 8 30.29 -27.59 -15.66
C VAL A 8 29.65 -26.34 -16.22
N VAL A 9 28.73 -25.76 -15.44
CA VAL A 9 27.96 -24.56 -15.78
C VAL A 9 28.08 -23.48 -14.71
N HIS A 10 27.88 -22.22 -15.12
CA HIS A 10 28.02 -21.07 -14.22
C HIS A 10 26.71 -20.61 -13.58
N THR A 11 25.58 -20.69 -14.30
CA THR A 11 24.30 -20.12 -13.88
C THR A 11 23.19 -21.16 -13.85
N THR A 12 22.16 -20.91 -13.03
CA THR A 12 20.97 -21.79 -12.93
C THR A 12 20.30 -21.97 -14.29
N LEU A 13 20.17 -20.89 -15.07
CA LEU A 13 19.63 -20.94 -16.42
C LEU A 13 20.44 -21.87 -17.33
N ALA A 14 21.77 -21.74 -17.36
CA ALA A 14 22.61 -22.61 -18.17
C ALA A 14 22.48 -24.08 -17.76
N GLY A 15 22.49 -24.37 -16.46
CA GLY A 15 22.29 -25.72 -15.95
C GLY A 15 20.92 -26.31 -16.30
N HIS A 16 19.86 -25.50 -16.30
CA HIS A 16 18.53 -25.92 -16.74
C HIS A 16 18.50 -26.20 -18.25
N MET A 17 19.05 -25.29 -19.07
CA MET A 17 19.08 -25.45 -20.52
C MET A 17 19.90 -26.67 -20.97
N VAL A 18 21.02 -26.98 -20.30
CA VAL A 18 21.79 -28.21 -20.57
C VAL A 18 20.96 -29.46 -20.26
N ARG A 19 20.23 -29.47 -19.13
CA ARG A 19 19.33 -30.58 -18.78
C ARG A 19 18.23 -30.77 -19.83
N VAL A 20 17.60 -29.69 -20.27
CA VAL A 20 16.58 -29.73 -21.32
C VAL A 20 17.16 -30.24 -22.64
N ASN A 21 18.35 -29.77 -23.04
CA ASN A 21 19.00 -30.22 -24.27
C ASN A 21 19.39 -31.70 -24.23
N ALA A 22 19.91 -32.18 -23.10
CA ALA A 22 20.20 -33.60 -22.90
C ALA A 22 18.93 -34.45 -22.98
N ALA A 23 17.84 -34.00 -22.36
CA ALA A 23 16.54 -34.66 -22.43
C ALA A 23 15.99 -34.72 -23.87
N ARG A 24 16.05 -33.60 -24.62
CA ARG A 24 15.64 -33.54 -26.04
C ARG A 24 16.42 -34.49 -26.93
N ARG A 25 17.69 -34.73 -26.62
CA ARG A 25 18.58 -35.66 -27.35
C ARG A 25 18.52 -37.10 -26.84
N ASN A 26 17.69 -37.37 -25.82
CA ASN A 26 17.58 -38.66 -25.16
C ASN A 26 18.94 -39.19 -24.64
N GLU A 27 19.78 -38.28 -24.15
CA GLU A 27 21.11 -38.61 -23.63
C GLU A 27 21.01 -39.09 -22.17
N ALA A 28 21.64 -40.24 -21.88
CA ALA A 28 21.77 -40.74 -20.51
C ALA A 28 23.24 -40.71 -20.05
N GLY A 29 23.46 -40.51 -18.75
CA GLY A 29 24.79 -40.43 -18.14
C GLY A 29 25.43 -39.02 -18.14
N VAL A 30 24.66 -37.98 -18.50
CA VAL A 30 25.08 -36.57 -18.41
C VAL A 30 24.87 -36.05 -16.99
N GLN A 31 25.92 -35.50 -16.40
CA GLN A 31 25.87 -34.83 -15.10
C GLN A 31 26.04 -33.33 -15.31
N VAL A 32 25.18 -32.52 -14.70
CA VAL A 32 25.25 -31.05 -14.79
C VAL A 32 25.47 -30.51 -13.39
N MET A 33 26.56 -29.78 -13.19
CA MET A 33 26.95 -29.28 -11.87
C MET A 33 27.81 -28.02 -11.97
N THR A 34 28.00 -27.31 -10.87
CA THR A 34 28.99 -26.23 -10.78
C THR A 34 30.40 -26.78 -10.52
N MET A 35 31.43 -25.97 -10.72
CA MET A 35 32.81 -26.39 -10.42
C MET A 35 33.00 -26.77 -8.94
N GLY A 36 32.35 -26.07 -8.02
CA GLY A 36 32.37 -26.42 -6.60
C GLY A 36 31.70 -27.76 -6.30
N GLN A 37 30.56 -28.05 -6.94
CA GLN A 37 29.89 -29.35 -6.81
C GLN A 37 30.74 -30.50 -7.37
N LEU A 38 31.44 -30.25 -8.48
CA LEU A 38 32.41 -31.20 -9.05
C LEU A 38 33.54 -31.48 -8.07
N ALA A 39 34.15 -30.41 -7.52
CA ALA A 39 35.22 -30.51 -6.53
C ALA A 39 34.75 -31.32 -5.31
N ALA A 40 33.57 -31.02 -4.77
CA ALA A 40 32.97 -31.74 -3.66
C ALA A 40 32.75 -33.21 -3.97
N ARG A 41 32.18 -33.53 -5.14
CA ARG A 41 31.95 -34.92 -5.57
C ARG A 41 33.24 -35.73 -5.68
N LEU A 42 34.32 -35.12 -6.17
CA LEU A 42 35.63 -35.77 -6.29
C LEU A 42 36.34 -35.88 -4.93
N ALA A 43 36.22 -34.86 -4.08
CA ALA A 43 36.72 -34.85 -2.70
C ALA A 43 36.01 -35.90 -1.83
N GLY A 44 34.72 -36.17 -2.05
CA GLY A 44 33.95 -37.21 -1.40
C GLY A 44 32.44 -37.03 -1.59
N GLY A 45 31.71 -38.12 -1.89
CA GLY A 45 30.30 -38.03 -2.31
C GLY A 45 29.29 -37.48 -1.29
N LEU A 46 29.70 -37.23 -0.04
CA LEU A 46 28.88 -36.63 1.02
C LEU A 46 29.27 -35.18 1.31
N LEU A 47 30.23 -34.61 0.57
CA LEU A 47 30.69 -33.25 0.74
C LEU A 47 29.91 -32.31 -0.18
N GLN A 48 29.89 -31.03 0.20
CA GLN A 48 29.28 -29.95 -0.57
C GLN A 48 30.06 -28.63 -0.38
N PRO A 49 29.99 -27.71 -1.35
CA PRO A 49 30.43 -26.32 -1.14
C PRO A 49 29.68 -25.68 0.04
N VAL A 50 30.30 -24.68 0.66
CA VAL A 50 29.60 -23.85 1.67
C VAL A 50 28.39 -23.17 1.04
N ASP A 51 27.22 -23.37 1.66
CA ASP A 51 26.01 -22.61 1.32
C ASP A 51 26.07 -21.23 1.98
N LEU A 52 25.82 -20.16 1.22
CA LEU A 52 25.97 -18.79 1.71
C LEU A 52 24.93 -18.41 2.78
N ASN A 53 23.73 -19.02 2.78
CA ASN A 53 22.74 -18.77 3.83
C ASN A 53 23.18 -19.42 5.13
N VAL A 54 23.64 -20.67 5.06
CA VAL A 54 24.22 -21.37 6.22
C VAL A 54 25.46 -20.64 6.73
N LEU A 55 26.29 -20.12 5.83
CA LEU A 55 27.46 -19.32 6.20
C LEU A 55 27.04 -18.05 6.95
N THR A 56 26.05 -17.32 6.46
CA THR A 56 25.54 -16.11 7.10
C THR A 56 24.98 -16.40 8.49
N GLU A 57 24.25 -17.51 8.65
CA GLU A 57 23.72 -17.98 9.94
C GLU A 57 24.84 -18.31 10.93
N VAL A 58 25.83 -19.09 10.50
CA VAL A 58 26.97 -19.48 11.34
C VAL A 58 27.82 -18.25 11.71
N ILE A 59 28.02 -17.31 10.78
CA ILE A 59 28.68 -16.03 11.06
C ILE A 59 27.90 -15.26 12.13
N GLY A 60 26.58 -15.13 11.98
CA GLY A 60 25.72 -14.45 12.95
C GLY A 60 25.86 -15.03 14.36
N ALA A 61 25.90 -16.36 14.47
CA ALA A 61 26.10 -17.05 15.74
C ALA A 61 27.53 -16.96 16.28
N ALA A 62 28.55 -16.85 15.41
CA ALA A 62 29.96 -16.78 15.79
C ALA A 62 30.42 -15.37 16.17
N LEU A 63 29.83 -14.34 15.58
CA LEU A 63 30.22 -12.95 15.80
C LEU A 63 30.29 -12.58 17.29
N PRO A 64 29.27 -12.85 18.15
CA PRO A 64 29.31 -12.49 19.57
C PRO A 64 30.54 -12.99 20.32
N ASP A 65 31.05 -14.18 19.96
CA ASP A 65 32.09 -14.90 20.70
C ASP A 65 33.52 -14.46 20.35
N ILE A 66 33.70 -13.54 19.39
CA ILE A 66 35.01 -13.18 18.84
C ILE A 66 35.25 -11.68 18.94
N LEU A 67 36.46 -11.31 19.35
CA LEU A 67 36.93 -9.92 19.31
C LEU A 67 37.33 -9.56 17.88
N MET A 68 36.67 -8.56 17.31
CA MET A 68 36.79 -8.13 15.92
C MET A 68 37.73 -6.93 15.74
N GLY A 69 38.53 -6.60 16.75
CA GLY A 69 39.54 -5.54 16.68
C GLY A 69 38.94 -4.18 16.26
N GLU A 70 39.44 -3.61 15.17
CA GLU A 70 38.90 -2.36 14.60
C GLU A 70 37.43 -2.46 14.17
N LEU A 71 36.93 -3.66 13.87
CA LEU A 71 35.56 -3.89 13.45
C LEU A 71 34.62 -4.12 14.66
N GLU A 72 35.13 -4.13 15.90
CA GLU A 72 34.32 -4.32 17.11
C GLU A 72 33.17 -3.30 17.25
N PRO A 73 33.35 -1.99 16.98
CA PRO A 73 32.27 -1.01 17.12
C PRO A 73 31.08 -1.26 16.16
N ILE A 74 31.31 -1.96 15.05
CA ILE A 74 30.29 -2.24 14.03
C ILE A 74 29.80 -3.69 14.04
N LYS A 75 30.37 -4.54 14.91
CA LYS A 75 30.09 -5.98 15.01
C LYS A 75 28.60 -6.28 15.25
N GLY A 76 27.92 -5.44 16.02
CA GLY A 76 26.49 -5.60 16.35
C GLY A 76 25.51 -4.95 15.38
N LEU A 77 25.98 -4.29 14.31
CA LEU A 77 25.09 -3.58 13.40
C LEU A 77 24.30 -4.53 12.48
N PRO A 78 23.05 -4.18 12.12
CA PRO A 78 22.29 -4.93 11.12
C PRO A 78 23.08 -5.07 9.81
N GLY A 79 23.12 -6.29 9.27
CA GLY A 79 23.83 -6.59 8.01
C GLY A 79 25.32 -6.90 8.15
N MET A 80 25.91 -6.86 9.36
CA MET A 80 27.31 -7.25 9.59
C MET A 80 27.59 -8.68 9.13
N ALA A 81 26.73 -9.64 9.49
CA ALA A 81 26.90 -11.05 9.06
C ALA A 81 26.90 -11.19 7.53
N ALA A 82 26.02 -10.48 6.84
CA ALA A 82 25.96 -10.46 5.38
C ALA A 82 27.20 -9.80 4.75
N ALA A 83 27.74 -8.74 5.39
CA ALA A 83 28.98 -8.11 4.96
C ALA A 83 30.17 -9.09 5.06
N VAL A 84 30.33 -9.76 6.21
CA VAL A 84 31.38 -10.79 6.40
C VAL A 84 31.23 -11.92 5.40
N CYS A 85 30.00 -12.43 5.20
CA CYS A 85 29.73 -13.49 4.23
C CYS A 85 30.18 -13.09 2.82
N SER A 86 29.90 -11.85 2.39
CA SER A 86 30.35 -11.33 1.10
C SER A 86 31.87 -11.19 1.01
N THR A 87 32.53 -10.74 2.08
CA THR A 87 33.99 -10.60 2.15
C THR A 87 34.67 -11.97 2.06
N PHE A 88 34.16 -12.98 2.79
CA PHE A 88 34.66 -14.36 2.72
C PHE A 88 34.48 -14.97 1.33
N ASP A 89 33.30 -14.84 0.69
CA ASP A 89 33.08 -15.36 -0.66
C ASP A 89 34.07 -14.75 -1.67
N LYS A 90 34.35 -13.44 -1.59
CA LYS A 90 35.37 -12.78 -2.43
C LYS A 90 36.77 -13.35 -2.19
N ALA A 91 37.23 -13.37 -0.93
CA ALA A 91 38.55 -13.87 -0.57
C ALA A 91 38.73 -15.34 -1.00
N TRP A 92 37.73 -16.18 -0.77
CA TRP A 92 37.76 -17.59 -1.18
C TRP A 92 37.79 -17.76 -2.69
N ARG A 93 37.02 -16.97 -3.45
CA ARG A 93 37.03 -17.02 -4.92
C ARG A 93 38.37 -16.58 -5.50
N ALA A 94 38.97 -15.56 -4.91
CA ALA A 94 40.30 -15.07 -5.26
C ALA A 94 41.42 -16.05 -4.85
N GLY A 95 41.14 -17.00 -3.96
CA GLY A 95 42.13 -17.94 -3.44
C GLY A 95 43.08 -17.30 -2.42
N ILE A 96 42.60 -16.28 -1.70
CA ILE A 96 43.38 -15.53 -0.71
C ILE A 96 43.20 -16.17 0.66
N ASP A 97 44.32 -16.35 1.35
CA ASP A 97 44.38 -16.73 2.76
C ASP A 97 44.51 -15.45 3.60
N LEU A 98 43.41 -15.05 4.26
CA LEU A 98 43.34 -13.80 5.02
C LEU A 98 44.39 -13.74 6.16
N SER A 99 44.80 -14.90 6.70
CA SER A 99 45.82 -14.99 7.75
C SER A 99 47.24 -14.63 7.27
N LYS A 100 47.45 -14.60 5.95
CA LYS A 100 48.77 -14.33 5.34
C LYS A 100 48.92 -12.91 4.80
N VAL A 101 47.87 -12.08 4.87
CA VAL A 101 47.91 -10.70 4.35
C VAL A 101 48.75 -9.79 5.26
N GLY A 102 48.68 -9.99 6.57
CA GLY A 102 49.48 -9.24 7.55
C GLY A 102 48.92 -7.86 7.91
N HIS A 103 47.62 -7.77 8.19
CA HIS A 103 46.95 -6.55 8.64
C HIS A 103 45.99 -6.85 9.82
N PRO A 104 45.91 -6.02 10.89
CA PRO A 104 45.07 -6.32 12.06
C PRO A 104 43.61 -6.64 11.73
N ARG A 105 43.07 -5.95 10.72
CA ARG A 105 41.72 -6.19 10.21
C ARG A 105 41.54 -7.55 9.54
N THR A 106 42.49 -8.00 8.71
CA THR A 106 42.42 -9.33 8.09
C THR A 106 42.72 -10.43 9.09
N ASP A 107 43.53 -10.15 10.12
CA ASP A 107 43.80 -11.08 11.22
C ASP A 107 42.54 -11.35 12.04
N ALA A 108 41.76 -10.30 12.35
CA ALA A 108 40.46 -10.43 13.01
C ALA A 108 39.45 -11.23 12.15
N LEU A 109 39.41 -10.96 10.84
CA LEU A 109 38.56 -11.71 9.91
C LEU A 109 39.00 -13.18 9.77
N ALA A 110 40.30 -13.47 9.76
CA ALA A 110 40.83 -14.83 9.73
C ALA A 110 40.53 -15.60 11.03
N ALA A 111 40.59 -14.93 12.18
CA ALA A 111 40.17 -15.52 13.46
C ALA A 111 38.67 -15.86 13.46
N LEU A 112 37.83 -14.97 12.93
CA LEU A 112 36.41 -15.24 12.71
C LEU A 112 36.19 -16.40 11.75
N GLU A 113 36.93 -16.42 10.64
CA GLU A 113 36.85 -17.46 9.63
C GLU A 113 37.11 -18.84 10.23
N GLN A 114 38.14 -18.99 11.08
CA GLN A 114 38.46 -20.26 11.73
C GLN A 114 37.31 -20.78 12.60
N VAL A 115 36.74 -19.92 13.45
CA VAL A 115 35.61 -20.31 14.31
C VAL A 115 34.37 -20.65 13.47
N VAL A 116 34.13 -19.92 12.39
CA VAL A 116 33.03 -20.19 11.46
C VAL A 116 33.21 -21.56 10.82
N ILE A 117 34.42 -21.90 10.36
CA ILE A 117 34.71 -23.22 9.77
C ILE A 117 34.48 -24.34 10.77
N ASP A 118 34.89 -24.15 12.03
CA ASP A 118 34.71 -25.16 13.09
C ASP A 118 33.24 -25.39 13.44
N ARG A 119 32.37 -24.39 13.20
CA ARG A 119 30.91 -24.47 13.40
C ARG A 119 30.13 -24.89 12.16
N LEU A 120 30.73 -24.87 10.97
CA LEU A 120 30.07 -25.32 9.75
C LEU A 120 29.77 -26.82 9.81
N PRO A 121 28.65 -27.28 9.21
CA PRO A 121 28.37 -28.71 9.09
C PRO A 121 29.57 -29.45 8.49
N ALA A 122 29.92 -30.62 9.03
CA ALA A 122 31.11 -31.36 8.59
C ALA A 122 31.13 -31.70 7.08
N SER A 123 29.95 -31.78 6.45
CA SER A 123 29.79 -31.95 4.99
C SER A 123 30.18 -30.72 4.16
N MET A 124 30.17 -29.52 4.74
CA MET A 124 30.47 -28.27 4.06
C MET A 124 31.94 -27.93 4.18
N LYS A 125 32.56 -27.56 3.06
CA LYS A 125 33.99 -27.25 2.98
C LYS A 125 34.21 -26.03 2.11
N ARG A 126 35.17 -25.18 2.51
CA ARG A 126 35.59 -24.02 1.72
C ARG A 126 36.21 -24.49 0.39
N PRO A 127 36.28 -23.62 -0.63
CA PRO A 127 36.87 -23.96 -1.92
C PRO A 127 38.27 -24.59 -1.82
N SER A 128 39.18 -23.98 -1.04
CA SER A 128 40.55 -24.49 -0.85
C SER A 128 40.59 -25.91 -0.28
N ASP A 129 39.80 -26.17 0.77
CA ASP A 129 39.72 -27.46 1.44
C ASP A 129 39.17 -28.54 0.48
N LEU A 130 38.15 -28.19 -0.32
CA LEU A 130 37.61 -29.08 -1.35
C LEU A 130 38.64 -29.42 -2.42
N ILE A 131 39.41 -28.43 -2.88
CA ILE A 131 40.45 -28.64 -3.89
C ILE A 131 41.53 -29.56 -3.36
N GLU A 132 42.04 -29.31 -2.15
CA GLU A 132 43.06 -30.17 -1.53
C GLU A 132 42.60 -31.62 -1.40
N MET A 133 41.36 -31.83 -0.94
CA MET A 133 40.76 -33.16 -0.81
C MET A 133 40.51 -33.82 -2.18
N ALA A 134 40.07 -33.07 -3.18
CA ALA A 134 39.84 -33.56 -4.54
C ALA A 134 41.16 -33.96 -5.23
N LEU A 135 42.23 -33.16 -5.06
CA LEU A 135 43.55 -33.44 -5.62
C LEU A 135 44.16 -34.74 -5.06
N ARG A 136 43.89 -35.06 -3.78
CA ARG A 136 44.28 -36.36 -3.19
C ARG A 136 43.54 -37.56 -3.78
N ARG A 137 42.43 -37.33 -4.49
CA ARG A 137 41.52 -38.36 -5.04
C ARG A 137 41.41 -38.34 -6.56
N MET A 138 42.36 -37.69 -7.25
CA MET A 138 42.35 -37.53 -8.71
C MET A 138 42.26 -38.84 -9.49
N GLY A 139 42.81 -39.94 -8.96
CA GLY A 139 42.72 -41.26 -9.58
C GLY A 139 41.28 -41.76 -9.81
N HIS A 140 40.29 -41.20 -9.11
CA HIS A 140 38.88 -41.53 -9.31
C HIS A 140 38.18 -40.68 -10.39
N ALA A 141 38.81 -39.65 -10.93
CA ALA A 141 38.21 -38.74 -11.90
C ALA A 141 37.64 -39.45 -13.15
N PRO A 142 38.31 -40.45 -13.79
CA PRO A 142 37.76 -41.14 -14.96
C PRO A 142 36.42 -41.84 -14.70
N VAL A 143 36.21 -42.34 -13.48
CA VAL A 143 34.99 -43.07 -13.10
C VAL A 143 33.91 -42.12 -12.57
N ILE A 144 34.29 -41.14 -11.74
CA ILE A 144 33.35 -40.26 -11.06
C ILE A 144 32.87 -39.13 -11.97
N VAL A 145 33.79 -38.50 -12.70
CA VAL A 145 33.55 -37.33 -13.55
C VAL A 145 33.36 -37.75 -15.01
N GLY A 146 34.18 -38.67 -15.50
CA GLY A 146 34.22 -39.02 -16.92
C GLY A 146 34.78 -37.88 -17.76
N ALA A 147 34.38 -37.77 -19.03
CA ALA A 147 34.76 -36.62 -19.87
C ALA A 147 34.12 -35.34 -19.31
N LEU A 148 34.90 -34.27 -19.20
CA LEU A 148 34.47 -33.00 -18.61
C LEU A 148 34.35 -31.92 -19.68
N GLU A 149 33.23 -31.21 -19.70
CA GLU A 149 32.98 -30.08 -20.57
C GLU A 149 32.64 -28.84 -19.73
N VAL A 150 33.35 -27.73 -19.93
CA VAL A 150 33.03 -26.44 -19.32
C VAL A 150 32.23 -25.60 -20.31
N GLN A 151 30.98 -25.27 -19.98
CA GLN A 151 30.07 -24.51 -20.85
C GLN A 151 29.67 -23.15 -20.24
N GLY A 152 29.60 -22.12 -21.08
CA GLY A 152 29.04 -20.83 -20.69
C GLY A 152 29.92 -19.99 -19.76
N HIS A 153 31.20 -20.36 -19.61
CA HIS A 153 32.20 -19.61 -18.86
C HIS A 153 33.05 -18.73 -19.79
N SER A 154 33.17 -17.45 -19.44
CA SER A 154 34.18 -16.53 -20.02
C SER A 154 35.44 -16.44 -19.16
N GLU A 155 35.33 -16.79 -17.88
CA GLU A 155 36.41 -16.94 -16.92
C GLU A 155 36.05 -17.95 -15.82
N MET A 156 37.06 -18.36 -15.04
CA MET A 156 36.91 -19.18 -13.85
C MET A 156 37.61 -18.51 -12.66
N SER A 157 36.93 -18.49 -11.51
CA SER A 157 37.50 -17.95 -10.27
C SER A 157 38.86 -18.60 -9.97
N PRO A 158 39.89 -17.82 -9.59
CA PRO A 158 41.25 -18.30 -9.39
C PRO A 158 41.36 -19.55 -8.52
N CYS A 159 40.57 -19.64 -7.44
CA CYS A 159 40.58 -20.80 -6.56
C CYS A 159 40.38 -22.13 -7.31
N TRP A 160 39.52 -22.20 -8.33
CA TRP A 160 39.21 -23.47 -9.00
C TRP A 160 40.20 -23.88 -10.10
N ARG A 161 41.04 -22.95 -10.58
CA ARG A 161 41.96 -23.18 -11.71
C ARG A 161 42.92 -24.36 -11.47
N PRO A 162 43.55 -24.52 -10.28
CA PRO A 162 44.45 -25.65 -10.02
C PRO A 162 43.78 -27.01 -10.20
N LEU A 163 42.52 -27.15 -9.78
CA LEU A 163 41.76 -28.40 -9.93
C LEU A 163 41.45 -28.70 -11.40
N LEU A 164 41.04 -27.70 -12.19
CA LEU A 164 40.78 -27.90 -13.62
C LEU A 164 42.05 -28.32 -14.36
N THR A 165 43.19 -27.68 -14.05
CA THR A 165 44.49 -28.06 -14.62
C THR A 165 44.85 -29.50 -14.30
N ALA A 166 44.67 -29.95 -13.05
CA ALA A 166 44.93 -31.34 -12.65
C ALA A 166 43.96 -32.34 -13.32
N LEU A 167 42.70 -31.95 -13.53
CA LEU A 167 41.72 -32.78 -14.24
C LEU A 167 42.12 -32.98 -15.70
N ALA A 168 42.59 -31.94 -16.38
CA ALA A 168 43.04 -32.01 -17.78
C ALA A 168 44.25 -32.93 -17.99
N GLU A 169 45.04 -33.19 -16.93
CA GLU A 169 46.11 -34.18 -16.95
C GLU A 169 45.61 -35.63 -16.86
N THR A 170 44.39 -35.84 -16.36
CA THR A 170 43.87 -37.18 -16.01
C THR A 170 42.72 -37.65 -16.91
N ILE A 171 41.86 -36.72 -17.35
CA ILE A 171 40.66 -37.00 -18.15
C ILE A 171 40.57 -36.02 -19.34
N PRO A 172 39.81 -36.34 -20.40
CA PRO A 172 39.48 -35.37 -21.43
C PRO A 172 38.69 -34.20 -20.82
N VAL A 173 39.22 -32.99 -20.98
CA VAL A 173 38.57 -31.74 -20.54
C VAL A 173 38.47 -30.81 -21.74
N SER A 174 37.26 -30.38 -22.07
CA SER A 174 37.01 -29.36 -23.09
C SER A 174 36.41 -28.09 -22.50
N TRP A 175 36.78 -26.95 -23.07
CA TRP A 175 36.25 -25.63 -22.77
C TRP A 175 35.47 -25.11 -23.97
N SER A 176 34.14 -25.12 -23.86
CA SER A 176 33.22 -24.68 -24.90
C SER A 176 33.10 -23.15 -24.89
N ALA A 177 34.10 -22.49 -25.47
CA ALA A 177 34.16 -21.03 -25.58
C ALA A 177 33.11 -20.50 -26.56
N GLY A 178 32.95 -21.14 -27.72
CA GLY A 178 32.22 -20.52 -28.83
C GLY A 178 32.87 -19.18 -29.23
N PRO A 179 32.11 -18.08 -29.39
CA PRO A 179 32.66 -16.75 -29.70
C PRO A 179 33.10 -15.96 -28.44
N ARG A 180 33.15 -16.59 -27.27
CA ARG A 180 33.55 -15.95 -26.00
C ARG A 180 35.04 -15.64 -25.95
N HIS A 181 35.40 -14.72 -25.07
CA HIS A 181 36.78 -14.58 -24.63
C HIS A 181 37.30 -15.91 -24.06
N VAL A 182 38.51 -16.30 -24.46
CA VAL A 182 39.24 -17.45 -23.92
C VAL A 182 40.29 -16.93 -22.94
N PRO A 183 40.23 -17.33 -21.65
CA PRO A 183 41.22 -16.92 -20.67
C PRO A 183 42.65 -17.30 -21.03
N ASP A 184 43.61 -16.39 -20.83
CA ASP A 184 45.01 -16.63 -21.17
C ASP A 184 45.63 -17.78 -20.37
N TRP A 185 45.19 -18.01 -19.14
CA TRP A 185 45.70 -19.08 -18.28
C TRP A 185 45.39 -20.49 -18.81
N LEU A 186 44.43 -20.66 -19.71
CA LEU A 186 44.15 -21.95 -20.34
C LEU A 186 45.24 -22.37 -21.34
N LYS A 187 46.00 -21.41 -21.90
CA LYS A 187 47.03 -21.67 -22.92
C LYS A 187 48.15 -22.60 -22.42
N SER A 188 48.39 -22.62 -21.12
CA SER A 188 49.40 -23.47 -20.47
C SER A 188 48.84 -24.79 -19.92
N THR A 189 47.61 -25.16 -20.28
CA THR A 189 46.92 -26.37 -19.78
C THR A 189 46.61 -27.35 -20.92
N LYS A 190 46.27 -28.61 -20.57
CA LYS A 190 45.80 -29.63 -21.54
C LYS A 190 44.30 -29.54 -21.87
N VAL A 191 43.64 -28.45 -21.48
CA VAL A 191 42.21 -28.25 -21.76
C VAL A 191 42.03 -27.95 -23.26
N GLU A 192 41.18 -28.74 -23.92
CA GLU A 192 40.83 -28.51 -25.32
C GLU A 192 39.87 -27.32 -25.44
N VAL A 193 40.27 -26.25 -26.13
CA VAL A 193 39.41 -25.07 -26.31
C VAL A 193 38.61 -25.19 -27.60
N LEU A 194 37.29 -25.24 -27.47
CA LEU A 194 36.34 -25.28 -28.58
C LEU A 194 35.81 -23.87 -28.88
N ALA A 195 36.49 -23.17 -29.79
CA ALA A 195 36.08 -21.85 -30.26
C ALA A 195 35.18 -21.93 -31.50
N ALA A 196 34.32 -20.93 -31.67
CA ALA A 196 33.45 -20.76 -32.84
C ALA A 196 33.45 -19.29 -33.30
N PRO A 197 33.28 -19.01 -34.60
CA PRO A 197 33.20 -17.64 -35.08
C PRO A 197 31.99 -16.91 -34.49
N ALA A 198 32.14 -15.61 -34.25
CA ALA A 198 31.04 -14.74 -33.83
C ALA A 198 30.04 -14.54 -34.98
N THR A 199 28.75 -14.42 -34.63
CA THR A 199 27.69 -14.01 -35.57
C THR A 199 27.76 -12.51 -35.88
N ASP A 200 28.18 -11.72 -34.87
CA ASP A 200 28.46 -10.27 -34.93
C ASP A 200 27.41 -9.45 -35.72
N PRO A 201 26.13 -9.48 -35.29
CA PRO A 201 25.08 -8.71 -35.94
C PRO A 201 25.30 -7.22 -35.70
N GLN A 202 24.90 -6.37 -36.66
CA GLN A 202 24.89 -4.92 -36.44
C GLN A 202 23.85 -4.55 -35.36
N PRO A 203 24.27 -4.01 -34.19
CA PRO A 203 23.34 -3.67 -33.13
C PRO A 203 22.59 -2.38 -33.44
N ARG A 204 21.28 -2.37 -33.21
CA ARG A 204 20.45 -1.15 -33.35
C ARG A 204 20.35 -0.43 -32.01
N VAL A 205 20.67 0.86 -32.00
CA VAL A 205 20.68 1.68 -30.77
C VAL A 205 19.45 2.58 -30.71
N PHE A 206 18.72 2.52 -29.59
CA PHE A 206 17.49 3.26 -29.34
C PHE A 206 17.61 4.16 -28.12
N SER A 207 17.14 5.40 -28.27
CA SER A 207 17.05 6.39 -27.20
C SER A 207 15.61 6.48 -26.73
N CYS A 208 15.40 6.21 -25.45
CA CYS A 208 14.08 6.17 -24.82
C CYS A 208 13.90 7.31 -23.81
N ALA A 209 12.66 7.71 -23.54
CA ALA A 209 12.40 8.82 -22.61
C ALA A 209 12.86 8.50 -21.17
N ASN A 210 12.55 7.31 -20.67
CA ASN A 210 12.82 6.84 -19.30
C ASN A 210 12.76 5.29 -19.23
N PRO A 211 13.06 4.66 -18.07
CA PRO A 211 13.12 3.20 -17.95
C PRO A 211 11.80 2.47 -18.29
N ILE A 212 10.65 3.07 -17.94
CA ILE A 212 9.33 2.51 -18.28
C ILE A 212 9.15 2.46 -19.81
N HIS A 213 9.57 3.52 -20.50
CA HIS A 213 9.53 3.57 -21.95
C HIS A 213 10.45 2.52 -22.59
N GLU A 214 11.67 2.33 -22.07
CA GLU A 214 12.57 1.27 -22.56
C GLU A 214 11.92 -0.13 -22.47
N VAL A 215 11.30 -0.45 -21.34
CA VAL A 215 10.59 -1.73 -21.16
C VAL A 215 9.42 -1.84 -22.13
N GLY A 216 8.63 -0.78 -22.30
CA GLY A 216 7.54 -0.74 -23.27
C GLY A 216 8.03 -1.08 -24.67
N GLU A 217 9.11 -0.46 -25.13
CA GLU A 217 9.73 -0.72 -26.45
C GLU A 217 10.25 -2.15 -26.58
N ALA A 218 10.88 -2.71 -25.54
CA ALA A 218 11.30 -4.10 -25.55
C ALA A 218 10.11 -5.07 -25.68
N PHE A 219 8.97 -4.79 -25.06
CA PHE A 219 7.76 -5.60 -25.22
C PHE A 219 7.10 -5.43 -26.60
N ARG A 220 7.10 -4.22 -27.17
CA ARG A 220 6.65 -3.96 -28.56
C ARG A 220 7.48 -4.78 -29.54
N TRP A 221 8.80 -4.76 -29.37
CA TRP A 221 9.76 -5.55 -30.15
C TRP A 221 9.55 -7.06 -29.98
N MET A 222 9.43 -7.55 -28.74
CA MET A 222 9.17 -8.96 -28.47
C MET A 222 7.88 -9.40 -29.17
N ARG A 223 6.79 -8.62 -29.06
CA ARG A 223 5.52 -8.93 -29.73
C ARG A 223 5.67 -8.93 -31.26
N ALA A 224 6.46 -8.03 -31.82
CA ALA A 224 6.75 -8.01 -33.25
C ALA A 224 7.50 -9.28 -33.71
N LEU A 225 8.44 -9.80 -32.91
CA LEU A 225 9.14 -11.06 -33.21
C LEU A 225 8.19 -12.26 -33.12
N LEU A 226 7.37 -12.33 -32.07
CA LEU A 226 6.38 -13.39 -31.91
C LEU A 226 5.36 -13.39 -33.07
N ALA A 227 4.92 -12.21 -33.51
CA ALA A 227 4.03 -12.07 -34.66
C ALA A 227 4.67 -12.53 -35.98
N LYS A 228 5.99 -12.49 -36.09
CA LYS A 228 6.77 -13.03 -37.23
C LYS A 228 7.02 -14.54 -37.13
N GLY A 229 6.52 -15.21 -36.09
CA GLY A 229 6.68 -16.65 -35.88
C GLY A 229 8.01 -17.05 -35.24
N ILE A 230 8.77 -16.10 -34.68
CA ILE A 230 9.96 -16.42 -33.87
C ILE A 230 9.51 -17.11 -32.58
N SER A 231 10.17 -18.21 -32.22
CA SER A 231 9.88 -18.93 -30.98
C SER A 231 10.15 -18.04 -29.77
N ALA A 232 9.25 -18.04 -28.79
CA ALA A 232 9.46 -17.32 -27.54
C ALA A 232 10.75 -17.77 -26.84
N SER A 233 11.10 -19.06 -26.95
CA SER A 233 12.37 -19.59 -26.45
C SER A 233 13.60 -18.93 -27.08
N ASP A 234 13.49 -18.19 -28.17
CA ASP A 234 14.65 -17.62 -28.85
C ASP A 234 14.83 -16.13 -28.52
N ILE A 235 14.02 -15.59 -27.60
CA ILE A 235 13.95 -14.18 -27.26
C ILE A 235 14.42 -13.93 -25.82
N ALA A 236 15.27 -12.92 -25.63
CA ALA A 236 15.70 -12.45 -24.33
C ALA A 236 15.63 -10.92 -24.21
N ILE A 237 15.13 -10.44 -23.07
CA ILE A 237 15.27 -9.07 -22.61
C ILE A 237 16.28 -9.08 -21.44
N VAL A 238 17.21 -8.14 -21.43
CA VAL A 238 18.42 -8.24 -20.60
C VAL A 238 18.80 -6.91 -19.98
N ALA A 239 19.29 -6.92 -18.75
CA ALA A 239 20.03 -5.81 -18.14
C ALA A 239 21.30 -6.31 -17.43
N ALA A 240 22.25 -5.43 -17.12
CA ALA A 240 23.41 -5.81 -16.31
C ALA A 240 22.98 -6.22 -14.90
N SER A 241 22.04 -5.45 -14.33
CA SER A 241 21.34 -5.77 -13.09
C SER A 241 19.82 -5.64 -13.31
N PRO A 242 19.06 -6.74 -13.25
CA PRO A 242 17.62 -6.71 -13.47
C PRO A 242 16.79 -5.94 -12.43
N GLY A 243 17.31 -5.77 -11.20
CA GLY A 243 16.52 -5.28 -10.05
C GLY A 243 15.82 -3.94 -10.29
N ASP A 244 16.49 -3.00 -10.96
CA ASP A 244 15.96 -1.65 -11.25
C ASP A 244 14.80 -1.66 -12.26
N TYR A 245 14.65 -2.74 -13.02
CA TYR A 245 13.64 -2.88 -14.08
C TYR A 245 12.56 -3.92 -13.74
N ASP A 246 12.74 -4.71 -12.67
CA ASP A 246 11.83 -5.81 -12.34
C ASP A 246 10.37 -5.40 -12.22
N ASP A 247 10.09 -4.30 -11.52
CA ASP A 247 8.71 -3.84 -11.31
C ASP A 247 8.08 -3.37 -12.63
N HIS A 248 8.88 -2.74 -13.51
CA HIS A 248 8.44 -2.32 -14.83
C HIS A 248 8.18 -3.53 -15.74
N VAL A 249 9.10 -4.51 -15.80
CA VAL A 249 8.93 -5.72 -16.60
C VAL A 249 7.76 -6.55 -16.08
N PHE A 250 7.60 -6.67 -14.76
CA PHE A 250 6.49 -7.40 -14.15
C PHE A 250 5.15 -6.74 -14.49
N SER A 251 5.01 -5.43 -14.28
CA SER A 251 3.79 -4.69 -14.62
C SER A 251 3.46 -4.79 -16.11
N THR A 252 4.45 -4.55 -16.99
CA THR A 252 4.26 -4.59 -18.44
C THR A 252 3.92 -6.00 -18.92
N SER A 253 4.50 -7.06 -18.34
CA SER A 253 4.16 -8.45 -18.70
C SER A 253 2.71 -8.80 -18.40
N ARG A 254 2.16 -8.28 -17.29
CA ARG A 254 0.77 -8.48 -16.89
C ARG A 254 -0.19 -7.71 -17.79
N ASP A 255 0.13 -6.47 -18.12
CA ASP A 255 -0.67 -5.65 -19.06
C ASP A 255 -0.62 -6.21 -20.50
N ALA A 256 0.56 -6.65 -20.96
CA ALA A 256 0.73 -7.25 -22.28
C ALA A 256 0.07 -8.63 -22.42
N ASN A 257 -0.16 -9.33 -21.29
CA ASN A 257 -0.57 -10.73 -21.25
C ASN A 257 0.37 -11.65 -22.07
N ILE A 258 1.68 -11.40 -22.00
CA ILE A 258 2.73 -12.21 -22.66
C ILE A 258 3.58 -12.87 -21.57
N PRO A 259 3.66 -14.22 -21.52
CA PRO A 259 4.49 -14.91 -20.54
C PRO A 259 5.97 -14.66 -20.83
N ILE A 260 6.68 -14.20 -19.80
CA ILE A 260 8.14 -14.03 -19.82
C ILE A 260 8.70 -14.57 -18.50
N HIS A 261 9.73 -15.41 -18.59
CA HIS A 261 10.36 -16.02 -17.42
C HIS A 261 11.42 -15.10 -16.80
N PHE A 262 11.26 -14.80 -15.52
CA PHE A 262 12.21 -14.08 -14.67
C PHE A 262 13.26 -15.07 -14.18
N VAL A 263 14.43 -15.08 -14.82
CA VAL A 263 15.52 -16.05 -14.53
C VAL A 263 15.99 -15.97 -13.07
N HIS A 264 15.88 -14.80 -12.46
CA HIS A 264 16.23 -14.55 -11.06
C HIS A 264 15.04 -14.57 -10.09
N GLY A 265 13.88 -15.04 -10.54
CA GLY A 265 12.62 -15.04 -9.81
C GLY A 265 11.93 -13.66 -9.75
N ILE A 266 10.68 -13.65 -9.30
CA ILE A 266 9.91 -12.44 -9.04
C ILE A 266 10.04 -12.04 -7.57
N LYS A 267 9.94 -10.73 -7.27
CA LYS A 267 9.88 -10.23 -5.89
C LYS A 267 8.73 -10.93 -5.15
N ALA A 268 9.01 -11.47 -3.97
CA ALA A 268 8.01 -12.22 -3.21
C ALA A 268 6.76 -11.37 -2.95
N LEU A 269 6.96 -10.08 -2.64
CA LEU A 269 5.90 -9.12 -2.34
C LEU A 269 4.98 -8.78 -3.53
N THR A 270 5.30 -9.15 -4.77
CA THR A 270 4.36 -8.95 -5.89
C THR A 270 3.31 -10.07 -5.99
N GLY A 271 3.51 -11.18 -5.28
CA GLY A 271 2.59 -12.32 -5.23
C GLY A 271 1.72 -12.36 -3.97
N ALA A 272 0.64 -13.14 -4.04
CA ALA A 272 -0.30 -13.30 -2.91
C ALA A 272 0.36 -13.85 -1.64
N ASP A 273 1.28 -14.82 -1.78
CA ASP A 273 1.97 -15.40 -0.63
C ASP A 273 2.91 -14.40 0.07
N GLY A 274 3.60 -13.55 -0.70
CA GLY A 274 4.40 -12.47 -0.13
C GLY A 274 3.52 -11.37 0.50
N GLN A 275 2.38 -11.03 -0.11
CA GLN A 275 1.43 -10.09 0.47
C GLN A 275 0.86 -10.58 1.81
N ALA A 276 0.60 -11.88 1.96
CA ALA A 276 0.20 -12.47 3.24
C ALA A 276 1.30 -12.32 4.30
N THR A 277 2.56 -12.61 3.96
CA THR A 277 3.69 -12.39 4.87
C THR A 277 3.87 -10.90 5.22
N ALA A 278 3.67 -9.99 4.27
CA ALA A 278 3.76 -8.57 4.52
C ALA A 278 2.64 -8.05 5.41
N ALA A 279 1.43 -8.58 5.29
CA ALA A 279 0.32 -8.26 6.18
C ALA A 279 0.61 -8.70 7.62
N LEU A 280 1.23 -9.89 7.80
CA LEU A 280 1.63 -10.35 9.13
C LEU A 280 2.72 -9.45 9.70
N ALA A 281 3.76 -9.15 8.91
CA ALA A 281 4.83 -8.23 9.32
C ALA A 281 4.27 -6.85 9.71
N GLU A 282 3.31 -6.32 8.95
CA GLU A 282 2.68 -5.04 9.24
C GLU A 282 1.94 -5.03 10.57
N VAL A 283 1.16 -6.07 10.88
CA VAL A 283 0.50 -6.19 12.20
C VAL A 283 1.55 -6.27 13.30
N LEU A 284 2.54 -7.15 13.19
CA LEU A 284 3.54 -7.32 14.26
C LEU A 284 4.42 -6.08 14.48
N THR A 285 4.68 -5.29 13.43
CA THR A 285 5.54 -4.09 13.52
C THR A 285 4.77 -2.82 13.85
N LYS A 286 3.50 -2.70 13.47
CA LYS A 286 2.68 -1.49 13.67
C LYS A 286 1.55 -1.65 14.70
N GLY A 287 1.40 -2.82 15.34
CA GLY A 287 0.43 -3.09 16.40
C GLY A 287 -0.86 -3.74 15.91
N LEU A 288 -1.98 -3.61 16.63
CA LEU A 288 -3.30 -4.11 16.18
C LEU A 288 -4.12 -2.98 15.54
N SER A 289 -4.90 -3.28 14.51
CA SER A 289 -6.04 -2.46 14.05
C SER A 289 -6.99 -3.35 13.26
N GLN A 290 -8.24 -2.90 13.12
CA GLN A 290 -9.21 -3.61 12.32
C GLN A 290 -8.75 -3.77 10.88
N GLU A 291 -8.26 -2.71 10.23
CA GLU A 291 -7.79 -2.77 8.84
C GLU A 291 -6.65 -3.78 8.65
N ARG A 292 -5.62 -3.71 9.51
CA ARG A 292 -4.42 -4.56 9.39
C ARG A 292 -4.74 -6.03 9.64
N VAL A 293 -5.58 -6.33 10.64
CA VAL A 293 -6.03 -7.70 10.91
C VAL A 293 -6.96 -8.21 9.80
N ARG A 294 -7.88 -7.39 9.29
CA ARG A 294 -8.73 -7.75 8.15
C ARG A 294 -7.89 -8.08 6.92
N ARG A 295 -6.90 -7.25 6.60
CA ARG A 295 -5.95 -7.49 5.50
C ARG A 295 -5.21 -8.82 5.69
N LEU A 296 -4.66 -9.07 6.88
CA LEU A 296 -3.96 -10.32 7.18
C LEU A 296 -4.87 -11.54 6.97
N PHE A 297 -6.05 -11.55 7.59
CA PHE A 297 -6.97 -12.70 7.55
C PHE A 297 -7.51 -12.96 6.14
N THR A 298 -7.66 -11.92 5.32
CA THR A 298 -8.08 -12.08 3.92
C THR A 298 -6.99 -12.73 3.05
N LEU A 299 -5.72 -12.59 3.43
CA LEU A 299 -4.57 -13.06 2.65
C LEU A 299 -3.97 -14.38 3.15
N MET A 300 -4.17 -14.73 4.42
CA MET A 300 -3.73 -16.01 4.98
C MET A 300 -4.48 -17.17 4.32
N ARG A 301 -3.74 -18.23 3.98
CA ARG A 301 -4.29 -19.42 3.30
C ARG A 301 -4.38 -20.64 4.21
N GLY A 302 -3.97 -20.51 5.47
CA GLY A 302 -3.88 -21.61 6.43
C GLY A 302 -3.84 -21.09 7.86
N GLY A 303 -3.54 -21.99 8.79
CA GLY A 303 -3.53 -21.68 10.22
C GLY A 303 -4.88 -21.97 10.90
N PRO A 304 -5.00 -21.66 12.21
CA PRO A 304 -6.15 -21.98 13.03
C PRO A 304 -7.47 -21.35 12.55
N LEU A 305 -7.39 -20.35 11.67
CA LEU A 305 -8.54 -19.60 11.16
C LEU A 305 -8.93 -19.95 9.72
N SER A 306 -8.35 -21.01 9.15
CA SER A 306 -8.62 -21.43 7.77
C SER A 306 -10.07 -21.84 7.52
N ASP A 307 -10.78 -22.26 8.57
CA ASP A 307 -12.19 -22.66 8.51
C ASP A 307 -13.17 -21.50 8.82
N LEU A 308 -12.69 -20.26 8.99
CA LEU A 308 -13.58 -19.13 9.27
C LEU A 308 -14.52 -18.87 8.08
N PRO A 309 -15.83 -18.68 8.33
CA PRO A 309 -16.77 -18.47 7.25
C PRO A 309 -16.52 -17.12 6.56
N GLY A 310 -16.66 -17.11 5.23
CA GLY A 310 -16.56 -15.90 4.44
C GLY A 310 -17.55 -14.83 4.94
N GLY A 311 -17.05 -13.62 5.21
CA GLY A 311 -17.88 -12.49 5.66
C GLY A 311 -18.09 -12.39 7.17
N TRP A 312 -17.47 -13.24 8.00
CA TRP A 312 -17.53 -13.12 9.48
C TRP A 312 -17.11 -11.73 9.99
N MET A 313 -16.24 -11.01 9.27
CA MET A 313 -15.78 -9.66 9.63
C MET A 313 -16.90 -8.60 9.63
N ARG A 314 -18.10 -8.92 9.13
CA ARG A 314 -19.31 -8.09 9.25
C ARG A 314 -19.83 -7.99 10.69
N LEU A 315 -19.42 -8.92 11.55
CA LEU A 315 -19.67 -8.87 12.99
C LEU A 315 -18.95 -7.71 13.66
N LEU A 316 -17.86 -7.23 13.07
CA LEU A 316 -17.09 -6.12 13.61
C LEU A 316 -17.76 -4.80 13.19
N PRO A 317 -17.94 -3.84 14.12
CA PRO A 317 -18.43 -2.51 13.76
C PRO A 317 -17.53 -1.89 12.70
N VAL A 318 -18.13 -1.23 11.69
CA VAL A 318 -17.40 -0.73 10.52
C VAL A 318 -16.30 0.26 10.88
N ASP A 319 -16.52 1.06 11.92
CA ASP A 319 -15.64 2.17 12.32
C ASP A 319 -14.91 1.89 13.64
N ALA A 320 -14.91 0.62 14.10
CA ALA A 320 -14.18 0.25 15.30
C ALA A 320 -12.69 0.08 14.96
N PRO A 321 -11.78 0.84 15.60
CA PRO A 321 -10.35 0.83 15.25
C PRO A 321 -9.66 -0.46 15.70
N LEU A 322 -10.17 -1.08 16.78
CA LEU A 322 -9.69 -2.34 17.37
C LEU A 322 -8.16 -2.37 17.54
N THR A 323 -7.62 -1.36 18.22
CA THR A 323 -6.17 -1.16 18.37
C THR A 323 -5.53 -1.85 19.58
N SER A 324 -6.33 -2.48 20.44
CA SER A 324 -5.85 -3.25 21.59
C SER A 324 -6.61 -4.56 21.74
N GLU A 325 -6.00 -5.53 22.41
CA GLU A 325 -6.60 -6.84 22.67
C GLU A 325 -7.93 -6.74 23.42
N GLU A 326 -8.03 -5.85 24.41
CA GLU A 326 -9.24 -5.67 25.21
C GLU A 326 -10.41 -5.15 24.37
N ARG A 327 -10.14 -4.32 23.36
CA ARG A 327 -11.15 -3.81 22.43
C ARG A 327 -11.66 -4.93 21.53
N TRP A 328 -10.76 -5.76 20.99
CA TRP A 328 -11.14 -6.96 20.24
C TRP A 328 -11.98 -7.91 21.10
N GLU A 329 -11.57 -8.17 22.34
CA GLU A 329 -12.29 -9.04 23.27
C GLU A 329 -13.69 -8.53 23.58
N ARG A 330 -13.84 -7.23 23.84
CA ARG A 330 -15.15 -6.63 24.10
C ARG A 330 -16.08 -6.78 22.91
N VAL A 331 -15.61 -6.48 21.70
CA VAL A 331 -16.42 -6.54 20.47
C VAL A 331 -16.78 -7.98 20.11
N LEU A 332 -15.83 -8.91 20.17
CA LEU A 332 -16.09 -10.30 19.79
C LEU A 332 -16.93 -11.08 20.81
N LYS A 333 -17.11 -10.57 22.03
CA LYS A 333 -18.02 -11.17 23.03
C LYS A 333 -19.49 -10.79 22.85
N GLN A 334 -19.80 -9.79 22.03
CA GLN A 334 -21.19 -9.34 21.82
C GLN A 334 -22.01 -10.29 20.92
N PRO A 335 -21.48 -10.82 19.80
CA PRO A 335 -22.25 -11.68 18.90
C PRO A 335 -22.60 -13.04 19.50
N GLU A 336 -23.84 -13.48 19.27
CA GLU A 336 -24.32 -14.83 19.58
C GLU A 336 -24.07 -15.79 18.41
N ASP A 337 -24.27 -17.11 18.62
CA ASP A 337 -24.09 -18.14 17.58
C ASP A 337 -24.82 -17.79 16.26
N SER A 338 -26.04 -17.24 16.35
CA SER A 338 -26.87 -16.89 15.19
C SER A 338 -26.34 -15.73 14.35
N ASP A 339 -25.48 -14.88 14.92
CA ASP A 339 -24.89 -13.74 14.20
C ASP A 339 -23.76 -14.19 13.28
N TRP A 340 -23.10 -15.30 13.63
CA TRP A 340 -22.03 -15.88 12.82
C TRP A 340 -22.59 -16.48 11.53
N PRO A 341 -21.93 -16.29 10.37
CA PRO A 341 -22.47 -16.76 9.09
C PRO A 341 -22.68 -18.28 9.00
N ASP A 342 -21.95 -19.07 9.79
CA ASP A 342 -22.08 -20.53 9.89
C ASP A 342 -22.89 -21.00 11.12
N GLY A 343 -23.44 -20.06 11.90
CA GLY A 343 -24.20 -20.35 13.11
C GLY A 343 -23.35 -20.85 14.28
N LYS A 344 -22.02 -20.70 14.25
CA LYS A 344 -21.10 -21.17 15.28
C LYS A 344 -20.21 -20.03 15.76
N ASN A 345 -20.26 -19.73 17.05
CA ASN A 345 -19.38 -18.73 17.63
C ASN A 345 -17.90 -19.18 17.62
N ARG A 346 -17.07 -18.48 16.84
CA ARG A 346 -15.61 -18.70 16.73
C ARG A 346 -14.77 -17.67 17.48
N THR A 347 -15.37 -16.92 18.42
CA THR A 347 -14.71 -15.84 19.15
C THR A 347 -13.42 -16.29 19.85
N ALA A 348 -13.40 -17.49 20.44
CA ALA A 348 -12.22 -18.01 21.12
C ALA A 348 -11.02 -18.19 20.17
N GLU A 349 -11.26 -18.78 19.00
CA GLU A 349 -10.24 -19.02 17.96
C GLU A 349 -9.68 -17.69 17.45
N VAL A 350 -10.54 -16.71 17.19
CA VAL A 350 -10.11 -15.37 16.73
C VAL A 350 -9.30 -14.66 17.81
N LEU A 351 -9.74 -14.68 19.07
CA LEU A 351 -9.04 -14.00 20.17
C LEU A 351 -7.68 -14.61 20.48
N GLU A 352 -7.50 -15.92 20.31
CA GLU A 352 -6.18 -16.55 20.44
C GLU A 352 -5.18 -15.95 19.44
N VAL A 353 -5.60 -15.77 18.18
CA VAL A 353 -4.78 -15.13 17.16
C VAL A 353 -4.56 -13.65 17.46
N ILE A 354 -5.56 -12.90 17.92
CA ILE A 354 -5.39 -11.49 18.29
C ILE A 354 -4.35 -11.33 19.40
N ARG A 355 -4.37 -12.19 20.44
CA ARG A 355 -3.38 -12.18 21.52
C ARG A 355 -1.98 -12.53 21.05
N LEU A 356 -1.86 -13.44 20.09
CA LEU A 356 -0.56 -13.76 19.47
C LEU A 356 -0.01 -12.55 18.69
N LEU A 357 -0.88 -11.85 17.96
CA LEU A 357 -0.51 -10.66 17.18
C LEU A 357 -0.20 -9.45 18.08
N GLY A 358 -0.88 -9.30 19.22
CA GLY A 358 -0.67 -8.22 20.18
C GLY A 358 0.69 -8.24 20.88
N GLN A 359 1.37 -9.40 20.91
CA GLN A 359 2.75 -9.53 21.37
C GLN A 359 3.78 -8.86 20.43
N GLY A 360 3.37 -8.43 19.23
CA GLY A 360 4.23 -7.71 18.30
C GLY A 360 5.43 -8.53 17.80
N THR A 361 6.55 -7.86 17.54
CA THR A 361 7.73 -8.50 16.92
C THR A 361 8.36 -9.60 17.79
N ASP A 362 8.13 -9.61 19.10
CA ASP A 362 8.69 -10.61 20.02
C ASP A 362 8.10 -12.00 19.77
N ALA A 363 6.88 -12.07 19.25
CA ALA A 363 6.22 -13.32 18.87
C ALA A 363 6.40 -13.68 17.38
N ALA A 364 7.27 -13.00 16.62
CA ALA A 364 7.34 -13.15 15.17
C ALA A 364 7.60 -14.59 14.70
N GLU A 365 8.47 -15.35 15.39
CA GLU A 365 8.71 -16.75 15.06
C GLU A 365 7.45 -17.60 15.25
N LEU A 366 6.84 -17.52 16.44
CA LEU A 366 5.63 -18.26 16.78
C LEU A 366 4.44 -17.88 15.88
N ALA A 367 4.26 -16.59 15.62
CA ALA A 367 3.21 -16.08 14.74
C ALA A 367 3.36 -16.63 13.32
N GLY A 368 4.58 -16.61 12.76
CA GLY A 368 4.84 -17.17 11.44
C GLY A 368 4.60 -18.68 11.35
N GLU A 369 5.03 -19.44 12.36
CA GLU A 369 4.82 -20.90 12.40
C GLU A 369 3.36 -21.31 12.57
N THR A 370 2.60 -20.50 13.31
CA THR A 370 1.19 -20.78 13.62
C THR A 370 0.29 -20.38 12.45
N LEU A 371 0.52 -19.21 11.86
CA LEU A 371 -0.43 -18.58 10.94
C LEU A 371 -0.13 -18.83 9.46
N LEU A 372 1.14 -19.08 9.10
CA LEU A 372 1.54 -19.21 7.70
C LEU A 372 1.79 -20.67 7.32
N ILE A 373 1.57 -21.00 6.05
CA ILE A 373 1.80 -22.36 5.51
C ILE A 373 2.57 -22.34 4.18
N GLY A 374 3.16 -23.47 3.80
CA GLY A 374 3.83 -23.64 2.51
C GLY A 374 4.85 -22.54 2.19
N VAL A 375 4.67 -21.87 1.05
CA VAL A 375 5.54 -20.79 0.56
C VAL A 375 5.56 -19.60 1.54
N GLN A 376 4.41 -19.24 2.14
CA GLN A 376 4.32 -18.13 3.09
C GLN A 376 5.25 -18.34 4.29
N ARG A 377 5.19 -19.54 4.89
CA ARG A 377 6.06 -19.92 6.02
C ARG A 377 7.53 -19.98 5.61
N SER A 378 7.82 -20.52 4.43
CA SER A 378 9.19 -20.56 3.92
C SER A 378 9.78 -19.16 3.71
N LEU A 379 8.99 -18.21 3.21
CA LEU A 379 9.40 -16.81 3.06
C LEU A 379 9.63 -16.16 4.43
N TRP A 380 8.72 -16.39 5.38
CA TRP A 380 8.84 -15.87 6.73
C TRP A 380 10.13 -16.32 7.44
N ARG A 381 10.43 -17.62 7.40
CA ARG A 381 11.68 -18.18 7.94
C ARG A 381 12.92 -17.62 7.25
N ARG A 382 12.86 -17.33 5.95
CA ARG A 382 13.97 -16.68 5.23
C ARG A 382 14.14 -15.23 5.71
N ALA A 383 13.05 -14.48 5.84
CA ALA A 383 13.08 -13.09 6.27
C ALA A 383 13.65 -12.91 7.68
N LEU A 384 13.28 -13.77 8.63
CA LEU A 384 13.79 -13.75 10.01
C LEU A 384 15.27 -14.20 10.10
N ARG A 385 15.77 -14.94 9.12
CA ARG A 385 17.20 -15.29 9.04
C ARG A 385 18.05 -14.14 8.49
N GLU A 386 17.49 -13.32 7.60
CA GLU A 386 18.22 -12.18 6.99
C GLU A 386 18.31 -10.97 7.93
N GLY A 387 17.48 -10.89 8.96
CA GLY A 387 17.53 -9.79 9.92
C GLY A 387 16.52 -9.94 11.07
N PRO A 388 16.59 -9.05 12.07
CA PRO A 388 15.70 -9.10 13.23
C PRO A 388 14.24 -8.85 12.84
N ALA A 389 13.30 -9.29 13.68
CA ALA A 389 11.86 -9.19 13.42
C ALA A 389 11.39 -7.74 13.16
N GLN A 390 12.05 -6.74 13.76
CA GLN A 390 11.76 -5.32 13.54
C GLN A 390 12.08 -4.86 12.10
N ALA A 391 12.93 -5.60 11.37
CA ALA A 391 13.33 -5.31 10.00
C ALA A 391 12.56 -6.14 8.95
N LEU A 392 11.50 -6.85 9.34
CA LEU A 392 10.73 -7.73 8.45
C LEU A 392 10.25 -7.06 7.15
N SER A 393 9.89 -5.77 7.20
CA SER A 393 9.49 -5.01 6.02
C SER A 393 10.60 -4.91 4.96
N VAL A 394 11.86 -4.85 5.40
CA VAL A 394 13.04 -4.72 4.54
C VAL A 394 13.49 -6.11 4.06
N THR A 395 13.57 -7.10 4.96
CA THR A 395 14.03 -8.45 4.60
C THR A 395 13.05 -9.13 3.65
N LEU A 396 11.73 -9.04 3.89
CA LEU A 396 10.72 -9.58 2.97
C LEU A 396 10.78 -8.93 1.57
N ALA A 397 11.11 -7.64 1.48
CA ALA A 397 11.22 -6.93 0.20
C ALA A 397 12.39 -7.42 -0.67
N GLY A 398 13.44 -7.98 -0.06
CA GLY A 398 14.59 -8.56 -0.76
C GLY A 398 14.34 -9.99 -1.28
N LEU A 399 13.35 -10.69 -0.74
CA LEU A 399 13.09 -12.09 -1.10
C LEU A 399 12.48 -12.23 -2.50
N ARG A 400 12.84 -13.33 -3.16
CA ARG A 400 12.29 -13.74 -4.45
C ARG A 400 11.74 -15.17 -4.42
N ILE A 401 10.77 -15.41 -5.30
CA ILE A 401 10.13 -16.71 -5.55
C ILE A 401 10.18 -17.04 -7.05
N GLU A 402 10.03 -18.32 -7.38
CA GLU A 402 9.89 -18.76 -8.76
C GLU A 402 8.58 -18.23 -9.38
N ASP A 403 8.60 -17.94 -10.68
CA ASP A 403 7.43 -17.44 -11.42
C ASP A 403 6.55 -18.55 -12.02
N GLY A 404 7.02 -19.80 -11.99
CA GLY A 404 6.33 -20.96 -12.55
C GLY A 404 6.36 -21.06 -14.08
N ILE A 405 7.21 -20.28 -14.77
CA ILE A 405 7.29 -20.24 -16.23
C ILE A 405 8.50 -21.04 -16.71
N GLU A 406 8.31 -21.93 -17.68
CA GLU A 406 9.41 -22.75 -18.23
C GLU A 406 10.31 -21.93 -19.17
N PRO A 407 11.59 -21.67 -18.84
CA PRO A 407 12.51 -20.88 -19.68
C PRO A 407 12.81 -21.52 -21.03
N ALA A 408 12.72 -22.84 -21.19
CA ALA A 408 13.02 -23.49 -22.47
C ALA A 408 11.90 -23.37 -23.50
N ALA A 409 10.73 -22.83 -23.11
CA ALA A 409 9.57 -22.63 -23.96
C ALA A 409 9.12 -21.16 -24.09
N ASN A 410 9.67 -20.26 -23.27
CA ASN A 410 9.22 -18.86 -23.19
C ASN A 410 10.38 -17.87 -23.37
N ALA A 411 10.03 -16.61 -23.65
CA ALA A 411 10.98 -15.51 -23.60
C ALA A 411 11.51 -15.35 -22.17
N ILE A 412 12.71 -14.81 -22.03
CA ILE A 412 13.34 -14.63 -20.71
C ILE A 412 13.66 -13.16 -20.42
N TRP A 413 13.45 -12.76 -19.16
CA TRP A 413 13.99 -11.56 -18.56
C TRP A 413 15.13 -11.95 -17.61
N THR A 414 16.32 -11.41 -17.85
CA THR A 414 17.53 -11.96 -17.22
C THR A 414 18.67 -10.94 -17.06
N SER A 415 19.65 -11.29 -16.22
CA SER A 415 20.93 -10.59 -16.19
C SER A 415 21.80 -10.93 -17.38
N ALA A 416 22.73 -10.03 -17.70
CA ALA A 416 23.73 -10.21 -18.76
C ALA A 416 24.52 -11.51 -18.61
N ILE A 417 25.02 -11.79 -17.40
CA ILE A 417 25.78 -13.01 -17.12
C ILE A 417 24.98 -14.29 -17.37
N ALA A 418 23.71 -14.32 -16.98
CA ALA A 418 22.86 -15.49 -17.20
C ALA A 418 22.56 -15.72 -18.68
N LEU A 419 22.33 -14.65 -19.47
CA LEU A 419 22.20 -14.79 -20.92
C LEU A 419 23.52 -15.19 -21.57
N ALA A 420 24.66 -14.61 -21.17
CA ALA A 420 25.96 -14.94 -21.74
C ALA A 420 26.33 -16.42 -21.52
N SER A 421 25.89 -17.02 -20.42
CA SER A 421 26.04 -18.46 -20.17
C SER A 421 25.05 -19.34 -20.93
N ALA A 422 23.87 -18.84 -21.30
CA ALA A 422 22.85 -19.55 -22.09
C ALA A 422 22.24 -18.64 -23.18
N PRO A 423 22.97 -18.38 -24.28
CA PRO A 423 22.59 -17.36 -25.26
C PRO A 423 21.26 -17.62 -25.97
N ARG A 424 20.59 -16.54 -26.37
CA ARG A 424 19.38 -16.56 -27.22
C ARG A 424 19.65 -15.82 -28.53
N PRO A 425 19.06 -16.24 -29.66
CA PRO A 425 19.25 -15.61 -30.97
C PRO A 425 18.80 -14.14 -31.04
N HIS A 426 17.72 -13.76 -30.36
CA HIS A 426 17.16 -12.41 -30.43
C HIS A 426 17.21 -11.73 -29.07
N VAL A 427 17.90 -10.60 -28.98
CA VAL A 427 18.20 -9.96 -27.69
C VAL A 427 17.88 -8.47 -27.71
N TRP A 428 17.21 -8.00 -26.65
CA TRP A 428 17.09 -6.58 -26.31
C TRP A 428 17.85 -6.28 -25.01
N LEU A 429 18.87 -5.44 -25.10
CA LEU A 429 19.68 -4.98 -23.97
C LEU A 429 19.16 -3.64 -23.45
N LEU A 430 18.74 -3.59 -22.20
CA LEU A 430 18.17 -2.44 -21.50
C LEU A 430 19.22 -1.67 -20.69
N GLY A 431 18.98 -0.37 -20.58
CA GLY A 431 19.59 0.49 -19.58
C GLY A 431 21.06 0.78 -19.80
N LEU A 432 21.54 0.84 -21.05
CA LEU A 432 22.92 1.18 -21.41
C LEU A 432 23.26 2.66 -21.12
N ASN A 433 23.14 3.04 -19.85
CA ASN A 433 23.44 4.35 -19.29
C ASN A 433 24.78 4.34 -18.55
N ALA A 434 25.41 5.52 -18.46
CA ALA A 434 26.66 5.73 -17.75
C ALA A 434 26.55 5.29 -16.28
N GLY A 435 27.48 4.46 -15.82
CA GLY A 435 27.52 3.94 -14.44
C GLY A 435 26.59 2.75 -14.16
N ARG A 436 25.68 2.41 -15.09
CA ARG A 436 24.91 1.15 -15.06
C ARG A 436 25.55 0.07 -15.91
N TRP A 437 26.09 0.48 -17.05
CA TRP A 437 26.85 -0.37 -17.95
C TRP A 437 28.20 0.29 -18.30
N PRO A 438 29.34 -0.34 -18.01
CA PRO A 438 29.45 -1.43 -17.04
C PRO A 438 29.05 -0.92 -15.65
N ARG A 439 28.64 -1.83 -14.75
CA ARG A 439 28.39 -1.50 -13.35
C ARG A 439 29.67 -0.99 -12.69
N ARG A 440 29.52 -0.07 -11.74
CA ARG A 440 30.67 0.49 -11.00
C ARG A 440 31.31 -0.60 -10.13
N ILE A 441 32.63 -0.56 -10.06
CA ILE A 441 33.40 -1.32 -9.06
C ILE A 441 33.24 -0.59 -7.73
N SER A 442 32.92 -1.32 -6.68
CA SER A 442 32.85 -0.81 -5.31
C SER A 442 33.86 -1.53 -4.44
N GLU A 443 34.49 -0.81 -3.51
CA GLU A 443 35.32 -1.41 -2.47
C GLU A 443 34.55 -2.44 -1.64
N ASP A 444 35.27 -3.39 -1.04
CA ASP A 444 34.68 -4.30 -0.08
C ASP A 444 34.30 -3.56 1.21
N ARG A 445 33.20 -3.98 1.83
CA ARG A 445 32.66 -3.30 3.02
C ARG A 445 33.57 -3.42 4.23
N LEU A 446 34.35 -4.50 4.30
CA LEU A 446 35.22 -4.78 5.44
C LEU A 446 36.70 -4.67 5.08
N ILE A 447 37.08 -5.00 3.84
CA ILE A 447 38.47 -4.92 3.37
C ILE A 447 38.62 -3.80 2.32
N PRO A 448 38.93 -2.57 2.74
CA PRO A 448 39.14 -1.45 1.81
C PRO A 448 40.44 -1.61 1.02
N ASP A 449 40.59 -0.86 -0.06
CA ASP A 449 41.70 -0.98 -1.03
C ASP A 449 43.09 -0.82 -0.39
N HIS A 450 43.22 0.06 0.60
CA HIS A 450 44.48 0.28 1.31
C HIS A 450 44.91 -0.87 2.24
N VAL A 451 44.00 -1.81 2.56
CA VAL A 451 44.31 -3.01 3.35
C VAL A 451 44.71 -4.15 2.43
N LEU A 452 43.94 -4.37 1.36
CA LEU A 452 44.23 -5.35 0.32
C LEU A 452 43.75 -4.76 -1.01
N PRO A 453 44.63 -4.64 -2.02
CA PRO A 453 44.26 -4.06 -3.30
C PRO A 453 43.03 -4.74 -3.93
N ILE A 454 42.11 -3.93 -4.46
CA ILE A 454 40.84 -4.41 -5.02
C ILE A 454 41.07 -5.43 -6.14
N ASP A 455 42.10 -5.24 -6.97
CA ASP A 455 42.44 -6.15 -8.08
C ASP A 455 42.90 -7.54 -7.61
N GLN A 456 43.41 -7.64 -6.38
CA GLN A 456 43.74 -8.90 -5.75
C GLN A 456 42.51 -9.54 -5.08
N LEU A 457 41.73 -8.76 -4.32
CA LEU A 457 40.55 -9.27 -3.60
C LEU A 457 39.39 -9.64 -4.53
N ASP A 458 39.21 -8.91 -5.63
CA ASP A 458 38.22 -9.16 -6.68
C ASP A 458 38.88 -9.23 -8.07
N PRO A 459 39.59 -10.33 -8.39
CA PRO A 459 40.34 -10.47 -9.63
C PRO A 459 39.45 -10.64 -10.87
N LEU A 460 38.13 -10.74 -10.69
CA LEU A 460 37.13 -10.82 -11.75
C LEU A 460 36.04 -9.76 -11.51
N PRO A 461 36.40 -8.47 -11.55
CA PRO A 461 35.49 -7.41 -11.14
C PRO A 461 34.26 -7.36 -12.04
N VAL A 462 33.13 -7.00 -11.42
CA VAL A 462 31.82 -6.97 -12.09
C VAL A 462 31.81 -6.14 -13.38
N ALA A 463 32.57 -5.04 -13.41
CA ALA A 463 32.64 -4.16 -14.57
C ALA A 463 33.26 -4.84 -15.80
N ASP A 464 34.30 -5.66 -15.59
CA ASP A 464 34.93 -6.43 -16.67
C ASP A 464 34.10 -7.66 -17.03
N GLY A 465 33.38 -8.23 -16.06
CA GLY A 465 32.30 -9.18 -16.31
C GLY A 465 31.28 -8.64 -17.30
N ASP A 466 30.71 -7.47 -17.02
CA ASP A 466 29.70 -6.83 -17.88
C ASP A 466 30.21 -6.59 -19.31
N LYS A 467 31.46 -6.15 -19.47
CA LYS A 467 32.11 -5.98 -20.79
C LYS A 467 32.28 -7.31 -21.54
N ARG A 468 32.65 -8.39 -20.84
CA ARG A 468 32.77 -9.73 -21.44
C ARG A 468 31.39 -10.30 -21.80
N ASP A 469 30.40 -10.10 -20.94
CA ASP A 469 29.05 -10.62 -21.11
C ASP A 469 28.36 -9.97 -22.30
N ILE A 470 28.41 -8.63 -22.43
CA ILE A 470 27.82 -7.95 -23.59
C ILE A 470 28.50 -8.35 -24.90
N LYS A 471 29.83 -8.48 -24.91
CA LYS A 471 30.57 -8.95 -26.09
C LYS A 471 30.16 -10.37 -26.47
N THR A 472 29.96 -11.23 -25.47
CA THR A 472 29.47 -12.60 -25.68
C THR A 472 28.05 -12.62 -26.24
N ILE A 473 27.16 -11.81 -25.68
CA ILE A 473 25.77 -11.71 -26.12
C ILE A 473 25.71 -11.24 -27.56
N VAL A 474 26.42 -10.15 -27.91
CA VAL A 474 26.48 -9.66 -29.30
C VAL A 474 27.08 -10.71 -30.22
N GLY A 475 28.21 -11.34 -29.83
CA GLY A 475 28.86 -12.35 -30.65
C GLY A 475 28.07 -13.65 -30.86
N THR A 476 27.03 -13.91 -30.06
CA THR A 476 26.20 -15.13 -30.15
C THR A 476 24.78 -14.88 -30.68
N ALA A 477 24.31 -13.64 -30.67
CA ALA A 477 22.98 -13.28 -31.13
C ALA A 477 22.92 -13.16 -32.66
N GLN A 478 21.74 -13.41 -33.23
CA GLN A 478 21.41 -13.13 -34.63
C GLN A 478 20.87 -11.71 -34.81
N SER A 479 20.23 -11.13 -33.79
CA SER A 479 19.80 -9.73 -33.79
C SER A 479 19.90 -9.12 -32.41
N VAL A 480 20.43 -7.89 -32.34
CA VAL A 480 20.60 -7.15 -31.08
C VAL A 480 19.98 -5.76 -31.18
N ALA A 481 19.08 -5.47 -30.24
CA ALA A 481 18.59 -4.13 -29.95
C ALA A 481 19.18 -3.65 -28.62
N ILE A 482 19.55 -2.38 -28.57
CA ILE A 482 20.22 -1.75 -27.43
C ILE A 482 19.43 -0.49 -27.09
N SER A 483 18.99 -0.32 -25.85
CA SER A 483 18.32 0.91 -25.41
C SER A 483 18.99 1.57 -24.21
N PHE A 484 18.84 2.89 -24.13
CA PHE A 484 19.19 3.67 -22.96
C PHE A 484 18.14 4.75 -22.70
N SER A 485 18.00 5.15 -21.45
CA SER A 485 17.07 6.19 -21.02
C SER A 485 17.71 7.57 -21.09
N ARG A 486 16.97 8.57 -21.60
CA ARG A 486 17.36 9.99 -21.55
C ARG A 486 17.21 10.58 -20.16
N ARG A 487 16.23 10.11 -19.39
CA ARG A 487 15.94 10.57 -18.03
C ARG A 487 15.66 9.43 -17.05
N ASP A 488 15.92 9.66 -15.76
CA ASP A 488 15.47 8.76 -14.69
C ASP A 488 13.98 8.98 -14.35
N ALA A 489 13.50 8.30 -13.31
CA ALA A 489 12.10 8.37 -12.88
C ALA A 489 11.73 9.79 -12.35
N GLU A 490 12.68 10.52 -11.79
CA GLU A 490 12.55 11.88 -11.28
C GLU A 490 12.76 12.95 -12.38
N GLY A 491 13.08 12.54 -13.60
CA GLY A 491 13.28 13.42 -14.74
C GLY A 491 14.69 14.01 -14.86
N ARG A 492 15.68 13.56 -14.10
CA ARG A 492 17.09 13.97 -14.25
C ARG A 492 17.70 13.35 -15.50
N MET A 493 18.60 14.08 -16.17
CA MET A 493 19.26 13.58 -17.38
C MET A 493 20.21 12.43 -17.06
N LEU A 494 20.17 11.38 -17.88
CA LEU A 494 21.08 10.24 -17.78
C LEU A 494 22.07 10.25 -18.96
N GLY A 495 23.34 9.98 -18.65
CA GLY A 495 24.38 9.82 -19.66
C GLY A 495 24.30 8.46 -20.37
N ARG A 496 24.84 8.39 -21.59
CA ARG A 496 25.00 7.15 -22.37
C ARG A 496 26.16 6.31 -21.85
N SER A 497 26.04 4.99 -21.90
CA SER A 497 27.13 4.08 -21.50
C SER A 497 28.33 4.21 -22.45
N PRO A 498 29.57 4.17 -21.92
CA PRO A 498 30.78 4.14 -22.74
C PRO A 498 30.89 2.90 -23.63
N ILE A 499 30.21 1.79 -23.29
CA ILE A 499 30.27 0.54 -24.06
C ILE A 499 29.68 0.70 -25.46
N ILE A 500 28.72 1.60 -25.61
CA ILE A 500 27.99 1.79 -26.86
C ILE A 500 28.38 3.09 -27.57
N SER A 501 29.36 3.83 -27.05
CA SER A 501 29.80 5.12 -27.63
C SER A 501 30.43 4.96 -29.02
N ASP A 502 31.08 3.83 -29.26
CA ASP A 502 31.83 3.57 -30.50
C ASP A 502 31.00 2.80 -31.54
N ILE A 503 29.71 2.54 -31.28
CA ILE A 503 28.83 1.88 -32.24
C ILE A 503 28.52 2.87 -33.38
N PRO A 504 28.89 2.56 -34.64
CA PRO A 504 28.87 3.52 -35.75
C PRO A 504 27.46 3.86 -36.26
N ASP A 505 26.43 3.12 -35.83
CA ASP A 505 25.06 3.28 -36.31
C ASP A 505 24.34 4.49 -35.68
N PRO A 506 23.52 5.24 -36.44
CA PRO A 506 22.83 6.40 -35.89
C PRO A 506 21.81 5.99 -34.83
N GLU A 507 21.90 6.64 -33.68
CA GLU A 507 20.92 6.53 -32.60
C GLU A 507 19.50 6.78 -33.13
N THR A 508 18.59 5.84 -32.91
CA THR A 508 17.17 6.02 -33.22
C THR A 508 16.47 6.64 -32.01
N TYR A 509 16.00 7.87 -32.16
CA TYR A 509 15.17 8.52 -31.15
C TYR A 509 13.76 7.93 -31.15
N LEU A 510 13.34 7.34 -30.03
CA LEU A 510 11.97 6.87 -29.83
C LEU A 510 11.19 7.89 -29.00
N ASP A 511 10.09 8.37 -29.58
CA ASP A 511 9.12 9.23 -28.91
C ASP A 511 8.15 8.38 -28.08
N ARG A 512 7.97 8.77 -26.81
CA ARG A 512 7.06 8.07 -25.89
C ARG A 512 5.61 8.14 -26.35
N ALA A 513 5.22 9.22 -27.03
CA ALA A 513 3.89 9.38 -27.60
C ALA A 513 3.78 8.86 -29.05
N GLY A 514 4.87 8.29 -29.59
CA GLY A 514 4.88 7.74 -30.94
C GLY A 514 3.92 6.56 -31.08
N ALA A 515 3.20 6.51 -32.19
CA ALA A 515 2.32 5.39 -32.51
C ALA A 515 3.15 4.14 -32.86
N PRO A 516 3.11 3.07 -32.05
CA PRO A 516 3.88 1.87 -32.33
C PRO A 516 3.23 1.06 -33.46
N GLU A 517 4.08 0.43 -34.27
CA GLU A 517 3.66 -0.57 -35.26
C GLU A 517 2.98 -1.76 -34.54
N HIS A 518 3.66 -2.29 -33.53
CA HIS A 518 3.15 -3.32 -32.63
C HIS A 518 3.01 -2.77 -31.21
N ALA A 519 1.80 -2.46 -30.78
CA ALA A 519 1.53 -2.13 -29.37
C ALA A 519 1.70 -3.37 -28.49
N PHE A 520 2.20 -3.24 -27.26
CA PHE A 520 2.38 -4.41 -26.39
C PHE A 520 1.08 -4.83 -25.66
N SER A 521 0.17 -3.89 -25.38
CA SER A 521 -1.14 -4.12 -24.76
C SER A 521 -2.25 -3.32 -25.45
N GLU A 522 -3.50 -3.54 -25.04
CA GLU A 522 -4.60 -2.68 -25.49
C GLU A 522 -4.47 -1.25 -24.96
N ALA A 523 -4.07 -1.08 -23.70
CA ALA A 523 -3.84 0.23 -23.09
C ALA A 523 -2.74 1.01 -23.82
N ASP A 524 -1.62 0.35 -24.12
CA ASP A 524 -0.51 0.91 -24.91
C ASP A 524 -0.99 1.41 -26.29
N ARG A 525 -1.79 0.58 -26.96
CA ARG A 525 -2.36 0.87 -28.28
C ARG A 525 -3.29 2.08 -28.26
N LEU A 526 -4.20 2.15 -27.28
CA LEU A 526 -5.16 3.23 -27.14
C LEU A 526 -4.48 4.54 -26.75
N LEU A 527 -3.46 4.49 -25.88
CA LEU A 527 -2.66 5.65 -25.50
C LEU A 527 -1.95 6.26 -26.72
N ALA A 528 -1.38 5.41 -27.58
CA ALA A 528 -0.61 5.83 -28.74
C ALA A 528 -1.46 6.08 -30.00
N ARG A 529 -2.77 5.78 -29.96
CA ARG A 529 -3.72 6.01 -31.07
C ARG A 529 -4.94 6.82 -30.58
N PRO A 530 -4.80 8.13 -30.37
CA PRO A 530 -5.88 8.98 -29.84
C PRO A 530 -7.15 8.98 -30.70
N SER A 531 -7.02 8.86 -32.03
CA SER A 531 -8.16 8.75 -32.94
C SER A 531 -9.01 7.53 -32.63
N GLU A 532 -8.38 6.40 -32.30
CA GLU A 532 -9.10 5.20 -31.89
C GLU A 532 -9.72 5.37 -30.50
N PHE A 533 -8.91 5.79 -29.51
CA PHE A 533 -9.40 6.01 -28.15
C PHE A 533 -10.62 6.94 -28.11
N SER A 534 -10.63 8.00 -28.93
CA SER A 534 -11.74 8.96 -29.02
C SER A 534 -13.09 8.36 -29.44
N THR A 535 -13.10 7.15 -30.03
CA THR A 535 -14.33 6.45 -30.41
C THR A 535 -14.88 5.55 -29.30
N LEU A 536 -14.11 5.31 -28.24
CA LEU A 536 -14.57 4.47 -27.13
C LEU A 536 -15.65 5.18 -26.32
N PRO A 537 -16.68 4.45 -25.83
CA PRO A 537 -17.75 5.04 -25.03
C PRO A 537 -17.26 5.88 -23.84
N ILE A 538 -16.20 5.42 -23.16
CA ILE A 538 -15.64 6.12 -22.01
C ILE A 538 -14.95 7.43 -22.40
N ALA A 539 -14.26 7.48 -23.55
CA ALA A 539 -13.63 8.69 -24.06
C ALA A 539 -14.69 9.70 -24.53
N ILE A 540 -15.72 9.23 -25.22
CA ILE A 540 -16.86 10.05 -25.65
C ILE A 540 -17.56 10.65 -24.41
N SER A 541 -17.84 9.83 -23.40
CA SER A 541 -18.47 10.27 -22.15
C SER A 541 -17.60 11.29 -21.42
N GLY A 542 -16.31 11.00 -21.22
CA GLY A 542 -15.37 11.89 -20.53
C GLY A 542 -15.18 13.22 -21.26
N LEU A 543 -15.07 13.19 -22.60
CA LEU A 543 -14.95 14.39 -23.42
C LEU A 543 -16.26 15.20 -23.44
N SER A 544 -17.43 14.54 -23.44
CA SER A 544 -18.72 15.22 -23.31
C SER A 544 -18.80 15.94 -21.97
N CYS A 545 -18.46 15.26 -20.87
CA CYS A 545 -18.41 15.84 -19.54
C CYS A 545 -17.48 17.06 -19.48
N TRP A 546 -16.25 16.91 -19.99
CA TRP A 546 -15.29 18.00 -20.04
C TRP A 546 -15.80 19.19 -20.87
N ARG A 547 -16.41 18.94 -22.04
CA ARG A 547 -17.01 19.99 -22.88
C ARG A 547 -18.15 20.70 -22.15
N ASP A 548 -19.04 19.95 -21.53
CA ASP A 548 -20.23 20.45 -20.85
C ASP A 548 -19.85 21.36 -19.67
N TRP A 549 -18.79 21.03 -18.93
CA TRP A 549 -18.25 21.91 -17.89
C TRP A 549 -17.79 23.29 -18.41
N HIS A 550 -17.43 23.39 -19.69
CA HIS A 550 -17.01 24.65 -20.33
C HIS A 550 -18.16 25.41 -21.01
N ARG A 551 -19.34 24.82 -21.14
CA ARG A 551 -20.50 25.50 -21.72
C ARG A 551 -21.13 26.50 -20.75
N SER A 552 -21.67 27.58 -21.28
CA SER A 552 -22.43 28.60 -20.54
C SER A 552 -23.93 28.23 -20.44
N GLU A 553 -24.23 26.98 -20.10
CA GLU A 553 -25.57 26.45 -19.84
C GLU A 553 -25.49 25.39 -18.72
N ILE A 554 -26.58 25.09 -18.02
CA ILE A 554 -26.64 23.93 -17.11
C ILE A 554 -26.90 22.68 -17.96
N THR A 555 -26.12 21.62 -17.75
CA THR A 555 -26.21 20.36 -18.51
C THR A 555 -26.50 19.18 -17.59
N ALA A 556 -26.65 17.97 -18.16
CA ALA A 556 -26.76 16.74 -17.37
C ALA A 556 -25.57 16.51 -16.42
N HIS A 557 -24.37 16.95 -16.81
CA HIS A 557 -23.15 16.87 -15.98
C HIS A 557 -23.07 17.95 -14.89
N ASP A 558 -24.00 18.90 -14.89
CA ASP A 558 -24.14 19.95 -13.90
C ASP A 558 -25.41 19.77 -13.06
N GLY A 559 -26.07 18.61 -13.11
CA GLY A 559 -27.25 18.33 -12.28
C GLY A 559 -28.61 18.48 -12.96
N LEU A 560 -28.69 18.53 -14.30
CA LEU A 560 -29.97 18.26 -14.98
C LEU A 560 -30.30 16.76 -14.90
N ILE A 561 -31.43 16.45 -14.29
CA ILE A 561 -31.93 15.08 -14.11
C ILE A 561 -33.34 14.96 -14.70
N ALA A 562 -33.81 13.74 -14.90
CA ALA A 562 -35.17 13.53 -15.37
C ALA A 562 -36.19 14.09 -14.37
N ALA A 563 -37.18 14.84 -14.85
CA ALA A 563 -38.28 15.30 -14.02
C ALA A 563 -39.03 14.11 -13.40
N GLU A 564 -39.55 14.30 -12.19
CA GLU A 564 -40.34 13.33 -11.44
C GLU A 564 -39.61 11.99 -11.19
N HIS A 565 -38.28 12.01 -11.13
CA HIS A 565 -37.47 10.81 -10.96
C HIS A 565 -37.85 10.02 -9.68
N ALA A 566 -38.21 8.73 -9.84
CA ALA A 566 -38.77 7.91 -8.77
C ALA A 566 -37.91 7.84 -7.50
N ARG A 567 -36.57 7.81 -7.65
CA ARG A 567 -35.64 7.84 -6.51
C ARG A 567 -35.72 9.12 -5.69
N LEU A 568 -35.92 10.28 -6.33
CA LEU A 568 -35.99 11.57 -5.66
C LEU A 568 -37.35 11.74 -4.96
N LYS A 569 -38.44 11.27 -5.57
CA LYS A 569 -39.76 11.21 -4.91
C LYS A 569 -39.67 10.44 -3.60
N LYS A 570 -39.17 9.19 -3.67
CA LYS A 570 -39.01 8.33 -2.50
C LYS A 570 -38.03 8.90 -1.47
N LEU A 571 -37.04 9.68 -1.91
CA LEU A 571 -36.10 10.35 -1.02
C LEU A 571 -36.78 11.50 -0.26
N LEU A 572 -37.59 12.31 -0.94
CA LEU A 572 -38.30 13.46 -0.36
C LEU A 572 -39.53 13.05 0.48
N GLU A 573 -40.03 11.82 0.33
CA GLU A 573 -41.03 11.20 1.22
C GLU A 573 -40.44 10.81 2.60
N ARG A 574 -39.12 10.72 2.73
CA ARG A 574 -38.46 10.39 3.99
C ARG A 574 -38.27 11.65 4.84
N PRO A 575 -38.28 11.53 6.17
CA PRO A 575 -37.89 12.62 7.05
C PRO A 575 -36.47 13.11 6.74
N LEU A 576 -36.33 14.44 6.63
CA LEU A 576 -35.08 15.13 6.37
C LEU A 576 -34.51 15.71 7.67
N SER A 577 -33.24 15.43 7.96
CA SER A 577 -32.49 16.12 9.01
C SER A 577 -32.11 17.54 8.61
N ALA A 578 -31.75 18.38 9.58
CA ALA A 578 -31.19 19.73 9.34
C ALA A 578 -30.04 19.72 8.32
N THR A 579 -29.13 18.74 8.43
CA THR A 579 -28.00 18.57 7.50
C THR A 579 -28.47 18.21 6.09
N SER A 580 -29.45 17.32 5.96
CA SER A 580 -29.96 16.92 4.66
C SER A 580 -30.78 18.04 3.99
N LEU A 581 -31.58 18.78 4.76
CA LEU A 581 -32.34 19.92 4.28
C LEU A 581 -31.39 21.06 3.88
N LYS A 582 -30.35 21.34 4.67
CA LYS A 582 -29.29 22.29 4.30
C LYS A 582 -28.71 21.94 2.93
N LEU A 583 -28.35 20.68 2.69
CA LEU A 583 -27.83 20.25 1.39
C LEU A 583 -28.86 20.43 0.27
N LEU A 584 -30.13 20.08 0.50
CA LEU A 584 -31.19 20.32 -0.48
C LEU A 584 -31.33 21.80 -0.85
N LEU A 585 -31.19 22.71 0.13
CA LEU A 585 -31.33 24.15 -0.07
C LEU A 585 -30.07 24.78 -0.67
N ARG A 586 -28.88 24.39 -0.22
CA ARG A 586 -27.62 25.09 -0.50
C ARG A 586 -26.70 24.39 -1.48
N ASP A 587 -26.86 23.09 -1.72
CA ASP A 587 -26.08 22.33 -2.70
C ASP A 587 -26.86 21.12 -3.25
N PRO A 588 -27.86 21.36 -4.13
CA PRO A 588 -28.75 20.33 -4.64
C PRO A 588 -28.03 19.13 -5.28
N ILE A 589 -26.93 19.35 -6.00
CA ILE A 589 -26.17 18.25 -6.63
C ILE A 589 -25.56 17.33 -5.57
N ARG A 590 -25.01 17.90 -4.49
CA ARG A 590 -24.44 17.15 -3.37
C ARG A 590 -25.51 16.41 -2.57
N PHE A 591 -26.71 16.97 -2.45
CA PHE A 591 -27.86 16.25 -1.88
C PHE A 591 -28.16 14.97 -2.68
N VAL A 592 -28.16 15.05 -4.01
CA VAL A 592 -28.36 13.88 -4.88
C VAL A 592 -27.22 12.87 -4.72
N TRP A 593 -25.96 13.30 -4.75
CA TRP A 593 -24.82 12.41 -4.56
C TRP A 593 -24.88 11.66 -3.22
N ARG A 594 -25.07 12.39 -2.12
CA ARG A 594 -25.06 11.82 -0.78
C ARG A 594 -26.25 10.91 -0.51
N TYR A 595 -27.47 11.36 -0.82
CA TYR A 595 -28.69 10.67 -0.37
C TYR A 595 -29.39 9.87 -1.46
N ALA A 596 -29.30 10.29 -2.73
CA ALA A 596 -29.87 9.51 -3.82
C ALA A 596 -28.91 8.39 -4.26
N LEU A 597 -27.63 8.71 -4.49
CA LEU A 597 -26.59 7.75 -4.94
C LEU A 597 -25.89 7.04 -3.78
N GLY A 598 -25.92 7.60 -2.57
CA GLY A 598 -25.28 6.99 -1.39
C GLY A 598 -23.77 7.20 -1.33
N TRP A 599 -23.26 8.24 -1.98
CA TRP A 599 -21.84 8.59 -1.92
C TRP A 599 -21.46 9.06 -0.52
N LYS A 600 -20.31 8.59 -0.03
CA LYS A 600 -19.71 8.97 1.24
C LYS A 600 -18.22 9.21 1.01
N ALA A 601 -17.68 10.24 1.63
CA ALA A 601 -16.23 10.40 1.70
C ALA A 601 -15.63 9.23 2.52
N PRO A 602 -14.48 8.68 2.13
CA PRO A 602 -13.72 7.76 2.97
C PRO A 602 -13.37 8.43 4.31
N GLU A 603 -13.36 7.68 5.41
CA GLU A 603 -12.89 8.18 6.71
C GLU A 603 -11.35 8.12 6.78
N ASP A 604 -10.72 9.18 7.31
CA ASP A 604 -9.28 9.42 7.12
C ASP A 604 -8.35 8.70 8.12
N ALA A 605 -8.82 8.11 9.24
CA ALA A 605 -7.94 7.39 10.17
C ALA A 605 -8.61 6.46 11.20
N ASP A 606 -8.08 5.23 11.35
CA ASP A 606 -8.34 4.31 12.47
C ASP A 606 -7.83 4.87 13.83
N GLU A 607 -6.80 5.73 13.80
CA GLU A 607 -6.19 6.35 14.98
C GLU A 607 -6.10 7.86 14.78
N PRO A 608 -7.16 8.63 15.09
CA PRO A 608 -7.17 10.06 14.85
C PRO A 608 -6.18 10.75 15.80
N LEU A 609 -5.29 11.58 15.26
CA LEU A 609 -4.39 12.38 16.10
C LEU A 609 -5.17 13.38 16.97
N THR A 610 -6.32 13.85 16.50
CA THR A 610 -7.19 14.79 17.20
C THR A 610 -8.64 14.38 17.06
N LEU A 611 -9.46 14.70 18.07
CA LEU A 611 -10.90 14.49 17.95
C LEU A 611 -11.49 15.50 16.96
N GLU A 612 -12.05 15.01 15.86
CA GLU A 612 -12.71 15.84 14.86
C GLU A 612 -13.80 16.73 15.47
N ALA A 613 -14.01 17.93 14.90
CA ALA A 613 -14.91 18.92 15.48
C ALA A 613 -16.34 18.39 15.69
N ASN A 614 -16.85 17.58 14.75
CA ASN A 614 -18.16 16.95 14.87
C ASN A 614 -18.21 15.90 16.00
N ALA A 615 -17.17 15.07 16.10
CA ALA A 615 -17.06 14.08 17.16
C ALA A 615 -16.95 14.75 18.55
N PHE A 616 -16.17 15.83 18.65
CA PHE A 616 -16.09 16.67 19.85
C PHE A 616 -17.44 17.28 20.22
N GLY A 617 -18.19 17.81 19.24
CA GLY A 617 -19.55 18.27 19.46
C GLY A 617 -20.43 17.18 20.06
N ASN A 618 -20.50 16.02 19.41
CA ASN A 618 -21.30 14.87 19.89
C ASN A 618 -20.91 14.44 21.31
N PHE A 619 -19.63 14.50 21.67
CA PHE A 619 -19.18 14.23 23.03
C PHE A 619 -19.78 15.23 24.02
N VAL A 620 -19.74 16.53 23.72
CA VAL A 620 -20.32 17.59 24.57
C VAL A 620 -21.84 17.42 24.72
N HIS A 621 -22.54 17.13 23.62
CA HIS A 621 -23.99 16.85 23.65
C HIS A 621 -24.33 15.65 24.53
N ALA A 622 -23.52 14.58 24.49
CA ALA A 622 -23.70 13.43 25.37
C ALA A 622 -23.52 13.77 26.86
N LEU A 623 -22.56 14.65 27.20
CA LEU A 623 -22.37 15.14 28.58
C LEU A 623 -23.59 15.94 29.06
N LEU A 624 -24.06 16.88 28.22
CA LEU A 624 -25.20 17.75 28.54
C LEU A 624 -26.46 16.93 28.78
N ARG A 625 -26.73 15.96 27.91
CA ARG A 625 -27.88 15.06 28.06
C ARG A 625 -27.90 14.36 29.42
N ASP A 626 -26.83 13.66 29.74
CA ASP A 626 -26.75 12.84 30.94
C ASP A 626 -26.78 13.70 32.21
N ALA A 627 -26.08 14.84 32.22
CA ALA A 627 -26.13 15.76 33.35
C ALA A 627 -27.53 16.36 33.57
N VAL A 628 -28.22 16.77 32.52
CA VAL A 628 -29.58 17.33 32.63
C VAL A 628 -30.58 16.28 33.13
N GLU A 629 -30.53 15.04 32.63
CA GLU A 629 -31.39 13.97 33.11
C GLU A 629 -31.20 13.68 34.61
N GLN A 630 -29.97 13.75 35.10
CA GLN A 630 -29.67 13.60 36.53
C GLN A 630 -30.18 14.77 37.38
N LEU A 631 -30.09 16.00 36.88
CA LEU A 631 -30.57 17.18 37.59
C LEU A 631 -32.10 17.21 37.65
N GLU A 632 -32.78 16.86 36.57
CA GLU A 632 -34.25 16.78 36.54
C GLU A 632 -34.80 15.70 37.46
N GLY A 633 -34.11 14.56 37.57
CA GLY A 633 -34.42 13.55 38.57
C GLY A 633 -34.24 14.00 40.03
N ASN A 634 -33.49 15.08 40.26
CA ASN A 634 -33.08 15.58 41.58
C ASN A 634 -33.54 17.02 41.86
N GLY A 635 -34.73 17.40 41.40
CA GLY A 635 -35.37 18.68 41.74
C GLY A 635 -35.35 19.74 40.64
N GLY A 636 -34.83 19.41 39.45
CA GLY A 636 -34.88 20.27 38.26
C GLY A 636 -33.64 21.15 38.10
N ILE A 637 -33.20 21.36 36.86
CA ILE A 637 -32.05 22.21 36.55
C ILE A 637 -32.26 23.66 36.99
N ALA A 638 -33.50 24.17 36.89
CA ALA A 638 -33.85 25.54 37.24
C ALA A 638 -33.64 25.88 38.72
N ALA A 639 -33.66 24.87 39.60
CA ALA A 639 -33.44 25.01 41.04
C ALA A 639 -32.07 24.51 41.50
N ALA A 640 -31.23 24.00 40.59
CA ALA A 640 -29.95 23.40 40.92
C ALA A 640 -28.87 24.47 41.20
N GLU A 641 -28.14 24.28 42.30
CA GLU A 641 -26.96 25.09 42.61
C GLU A 641 -25.75 24.68 41.77
N GLN A 642 -24.77 25.58 41.62
CA GLN A 642 -23.56 25.35 40.82
C GLN A 642 -22.81 24.06 41.23
N ALA A 643 -22.78 23.74 42.52
CA ALA A 643 -22.15 22.51 43.01
C ALA A 643 -22.89 21.23 42.58
N GLN A 644 -24.22 21.29 42.45
CA GLN A 644 -25.04 20.17 41.98
C GLN A 644 -24.85 19.95 40.47
N ILE A 645 -24.77 21.04 39.70
CA ILE A 645 -24.48 21.01 38.25
C ILE A 645 -23.11 20.37 37.99
N GLU A 646 -22.08 20.80 38.72
CA GLU A 646 -20.73 20.25 38.59
C GLU A 646 -20.69 18.75 38.95
N ALA A 647 -21.36 18.34 40.03
CA ALA A 647 -21.41 16.93 40.43
C ALA A 647 -22.08 16.03 39.36
N ALA A 648 -23.16 16.51 38.73
CA ALA A 648 -23.83 15.79 37.63
C ALA A 648 -22.92 15.67 36.39
N LEU A 649 -22.19 16.74 36.03
CA LEU A 649 -21.27 16.75 34.89
C LEU A 649 -20.05 15.85 35.10
N VAL A 650 -19.50 15.77 36.33
CA VAL A 650 -18.42 14.83 36.66
C VAL A 650 -18.87 13.39 36.42
N GLY A 651 -20.06 13.03 36.90
CA GLY A 651 -20.63 11.70 36.67
C GLY A 651 -20.88 11.41 35.18
N ALA A 652 -21.42 12.39 34.44
CA ALA A 652 -21.68 12.28 33.01
C ALA A 652 -20.39 12.09 32.21
N ARG A 653 -19.33 12.80 32.58
CA ARG A 653 -18.00 12.68 31.97
C ARG A 653 -17.43 11.28 32.12
N GLU A 654 -17.47 10.70 33.32
CA GLU A 654 -16.93 9.36 33.56
C GLU A 654 -17.64 8.30 32.70
N ARG A 655 -18.97 8.37 32.61
CA ARG A 655 -19.75 7.45 31.76
C ARG A 655 -19.50 7.67 30.26
N ALA A 656 -19.44 8.93 29.81
CA ALA A 656 -19.20 9.26 28.41
C ALA A 656 -17.80 8.82 27.96
N VAL A 657 -16.76 9.05 28.79
CA VAL A 657 -15.40 8.58 28.51
C VAL A 657 -15.36 7.06 28.40
N ALA A 658 -15.93 6.34 29.37
CA ALA A 658 -15.97 4.88 29.35
C ALA A 658 -16.68 4.34 28.10
N LEU A 659 -17.78 4.96 27.69
CA LEU A 659 -18.50 4.59 26.46
C LEU A 659 -17.66 4.84 25.21
N TRP A 660 -17.09 6.04 25.07
CA TRP A 660 -16.31 6.43 23.88
C TRP A 660 -15.05 5.60 23.70
N GLU A 661 -14.27 5.40 24.76
CA GLU A 661 -13.06 4.57 24.72
C GLU A 661 -13.35 3.11 24.36
N SER A 662 -14.60 2.68 24.59
CA SER A 662 -15.07 1.32 24.27
C SER A 662 -15.65 1.17 22.86
N ALA A 663 -16.17 2.24 22.27
CA ALA A 663 -17.02 2.19 21.06
C ALA A 663 -16.48 2.99 19.87
N GLN A 664 -15.51 3.89 20.07
CA GLN A 664 -15.01 4.81 19.05
C GLN A 664 -13.46 4.86 19.09
N PRO A 665 -12.81 5.21 17.97
CA PRO A 665 -11.42 5.63 18.00
C PRO A 665 -11.29 6.94 18.77
N VAL A 666 -10.43 6.92 19.79
CA VAL A 666 -10.06 8.12 20.56
C VAL A 666 -8.62 8.49 20.26
N PRO A 667 -8.28 9.79 20.33
CA PRO A 667 -6.92 10.25 20.16
C PRO A 667 -5.94 9.66 21.19
N PRO A 668 -4.62 9.83 20.99
CA PRO A 668 -3.62 9.51 22.01
C PRO A 668 -4.01 10.12 23.37
N ASP A 669 -3.75 9.37 24.44
CA ASP A 669 -4.26 9.64 25.80
C ASP A 669 -4.12 11.10 26.26
N VAL A 670 -2.98 11.75 26.00
CA VAL A 670 -2.76 13.17 26.35
C VAL A 670 -3.75 14.10 25.63
N ILE A 671 -3.97 13.88 24.34
CA ILE A 671 -4.88 14.68 23.52
C ILE A 671 -6.33 14.37 23.89
N TRP A 672 -6.64 13.10 24.14
CA TRP A 672 -7.96 12.68 24.57
C TRP A 672 -8.36 13.31 25.92
N ARG A 673 -7.49 13.26 26.94
CA ARG A 673 -7.75 13.92 28.23
C ARG A 673 -8.00 15.42 28.10
N ASN A 674 -7.25 16.10 27.23
CA ASN A 674 -7.48 17.52 26.94
C ASN A 674 -8.84 17.75 26.27
N ALA A 675 -9.20 16.93 25.28
CA ALA A 675 -10.52 17.00 24.64
C ALA A 675 -11.65 16.78 25.66
N VAL A 676 -11.52 15.78 26.52
CA VAL A 676 -12.48 15.50 27.60
C VAL A 676 -12.61 16.69 28.57
N ALA A 677 -11.49 17.25 29.02
CA ALA A 677 -11.48 18.41 29.91
C ALA A 677 -12.11 19.65 29.27
N ARG A 678 -11.82 19.92 27.99
CA ARG A 678 -12.44 20.99 27.21
C ARG A 678 -13.94 20.78 27.03
N GLY A 679 -14.36 19.54 26.74
CA GLY A 679 -15.77 19.20 26.61
C GLY A 679 -16.54 19.41 27.91
N HIS A 680 -15.94 19.01 29.04
CA HIS A 680 -16.50 19.25 30.37
C HIS A 680 -16.64 20.74 30.69
N ALA A 681 -15.59 21.53 30.48
CA ALA A 681 -15.63 22.98 30.71
C ALA A 681 -16.72 23.66 29.86
N LEU A 682 -16.89 23.21 28.61
CA LEU A 682 -17.91 23.73 27.71
C LEU A 682 -19.32 23.38 28.16
N ALA A 683 -19.55 22.14 28.59
CA ALA A 683 -20.83 21.71 29.11
C ALA A 683 -21.19 22.46 30.40
N ALA A 684 -20.22 22.67 31.30
CA ALA A 684 -20.39 23.48 32.50
C ALA A 684 -20.79 24.92 32.18
N ALA A 685 -20.11 25.57 31.22
CA ALA A 685 -20.46 26.91 30.77
C ALA A 685 -21.88 26.97 30.15
N ALA A 686 -22.30 25.93 29.43
CA ALA A 686 -23.62 25.87 28.80
C ALA A 686 -24.76 25.75 29.83
N LEU A 687 -24.57 24.96 30.89
CA LEU A 687 -25.60 24.80 31.94
C LEU A 687 -25.60 25.97 32.93
N ALA A 688 -24.46 26.60 33.18
CA ALA A 688 -24.34 27.77 34.06
C ALA A 688 -24.78 29.09 33.41
N TYR A 689 -25.02 29.11 32.09
CA TYR A 689 -25.51 30.28 31.38
C TYR A 689 -26.92 30.62 31.88
N GLY A 690 -27.03 31.61 32.78
CA GLY A 690 -28.21 31.91 33.59
C GLY A 690 -29.45 32.34 32.80
N LEU A 691 -30.12 31.38 32.17
CA LEU A 691 -31.41 31.55 31.52
C LEU A 691 -32.50 31.76 32.58
N GLU A 692 -33.37 32.74 32.38
CA GLU A 692 -34.50 32.97 33.28
C GLU A 692 -35.42 31.73 33.33
N PRO A 693 -35.66 31.13 34.51
CA PRO A 693 -36.50 29.95 34.64
C PRO A 693 -37.95 30.20 34.21
N LEU A 694 -38.54 29.25 33.48
CA LEU A 694 -39.97 29.23 33.22
C LEU A 694 -40.76 28.82 34.48
N PRO A 695 -42.03 29.23 34.62
CA PRO A 695 -42.88 28.78 35.72
C PRO A 695 -43.01 27.25 35.74
N ASN A 696 -42.66 26.60 36.85
CA ASN A 696 -42.65 25.13 37.00
C ASN A 696 -41.95 24.41 35.84
N GLN A 697 -40.79 24.94 35.43
CA GLN A 697 -40.03 24.45 34.29
C GLN A 697 -39.68 22.96 34.42
N LYS A 698 -39.88 22.21 33.33
CA LYS A 698 -39.20 20.93 33.07
C LYS A 698 -38.23 21.10 31.91
N THR A 699 -37.07 20.48 32.02
CA THR A 699 -36.02 20.57 30.99
C THR A 699 -35.69 19.19 30.44
N TRP A 700 -35.41 19.13 29.14
CA TRP A 700 -34.89 17.92 28.50
C TRP A 700 -33.77 18.29 27.56
N CYS A 701 -32.81 17.38 27.40
CA CYS A 701 -31.74 17.50 26.42
C CYS A 701 -31.76 16.34 25.42
N GLU A 702 -31.23 16.61 24.23
CA GLU A 702 -31.10 15.64 23.15
C GLU A 702 -32.42 14.90 22.87
N ILE A 703 -33.50 15.66 22.61
CA ILE A 703 -34.86 15.14 22.45
C ILE A 703 -35.14 14.83 20.98
N PRO A 704 -35.43 13.56 20.61
CA PRO A 704 -35.74 13.24 19.24
C PRO A 704 -37.13 13.76 18.83
N PHE A 705 -37.27 14.09 17.53
CA PHE A 705 -38.55 14.32 16.87
C PHE A 705 -38.53 13.72 15.46
N GLY A 706 -39.70 13.32 14.95
CA GLY A 706 -39.86 12.79 13.60
C GLY A 706 -39.16 11.44 13.33
N LYS A 707 -38.56 10.83 14.36
CA LYS A 707 -37.82 9.56 14.28
C LYS A 707 -38.02 8.70 15.53
N VAL A 708 -38.07 7.39 15.33
CA VAL A 708 -37.98 6.43 16.44
C VAL A 708 -36.50 6.28 16.77
N ASP A 709 -36.11 6.66 18.00
CA ASP A 709 -34.74 6.50 18.49
C ASP A 709 -34.71 5.44 19.62
N PRO A 710 -34.08 4.27 19.40
CA PRO A 710 -33.94 3.24 20.42
C PRO A 710 -33.24 3.74 21.70
N LYS A 711 -32.37 4.76 21.59
CA LYS A 711 -31.69 5.35 22.76
C LYS A 711 -32.63 6.15 23.66
N SER A 712 -33.88 6.34 23.24
CA SER A 712 -34.91 7.04 24.00
C SER A 712 -35.98 6.12 24.57
N GLU A 713 -35.84 4.81 24.45
CA GLU A 713 -36.74 3.84 25.10
C GLU A 713 -36.69 4.01 26.63
N GLY A 714 -37.87 4.14 27.25
CA GLY A 714 -38.01 4.30 28.71
C GLY A 714 -37.85 5.73 29.24
N ARG A 715 -37.58 6.73 28.40
CA ARG A 715 -37.52 8.15 28.80
C ARG A 715 -38.93 8.75 28.91
N GLU A 716 -39.17 9.55 29.96
CA GLU A 716 -40.38 10.39 30.07
C GLU A 716 -40.18 11.65 29.20
N LEU A 717 -40.67 11.59 27.96
CA LEU A 717 -40.54 12.66 26.96
C LEU A 717 -41.82 13.48 26.84
N PRO A 718 -41.73 14.75 26.42
CA PRO A 718 -42.89 15.63 26.29
C PRO A 718 -43.86 15.23 25.16
N TRP A 719 -43.45 14.33 24.26
CA TRP A 719 -44.25 13.87 23.13
C TRP A 719 -43.86 12.45 22.68
N SER A 720 -44.68 11.90 21.79
CA SER A 720 -44.43 10.60 21.15
C SER A 720 -43.37 10.72 20.04
N LEU A 721 -42.32 9.89 20.10
CA LEU A 721 -41.15 9.94 19.22
C LEU A 721 -41.46 9.73 17.71
N GLY A 722 -42.42 8.87 17.41
CA GLY A 722 -42.77 8.51 16.03
C GLY A 722 -43.76 9.44 15.33
N ALA A 723 -44.18 10.53 15.99
CA ALA A 723 -45.09 11.48 15.38
C ALA A 723 -44.39 12.24 14.23
N PRO A 724 -44.97 12.27 13.02
CA PRO A 724 -44.37 12.96 11.89
C PRO A 724 -44.38 14.47 12.14
N VAL A 725 -43.27 15.13 11.85
CA VAL A 725 -43.15 16.59 11.85
C VAL A 725 -43.05 17.04 10.40
N GLU A 726 -44.01 17.82 9.92
CA GLU A 726 -44.02 18.35 8.55
C GLU A 726 -43.61 19.82 8.57
N ILE A 727 -42.83 20.28 7.59
CA ILE A 727 -42.70 21.71 7.33
C ILE A 727 -44.00 22.18 6.65
N PRO A 728 -44.77 23.10 7.25
CA PRO A 728 -46.10 23.45 6.77
C PRO A 728 -46.16 23.82 5.29
N GLY A 729 -47.06 23.17 4.54
CA GLY A 729 -47.31 23.47 3.13
C GLY A 729 -46.26 22.91 2.15
N THR A 730 -45.32 22.09 2.62
CA THR A 730 -44.23 21.54 1.77
C THR A 730 -44.40 20.07 1.41
N GLY A 731 -45.12 19.28 2.23
CA GLY A 731 -45.11 17.82 2.15
C GLY A 731 -43.76 17.17 2.49
N LEU A 732 -42.80 17.94 3.04
CA LEU A 732 -41.52 17.43 3.52
C LEU A 732 -41.62 17.15 5.02
N LEU A 733 -41.31 15.90 5.38
CA LEU A 733 -41.14 15.51 6.77
C LEU A 733 -39.73 15.87 7.23
N VAL A 734 -39.60 16.22 8.51
CA VAL A 734 -38.32 16.51 9.14
C VAL A 734 -38.12 15.67 10.38
N GLU A 735 -36.87 15.33 10.63
CA GLU A 735 -36.43 14.63 11.83
C GLU A 735 -35.20 15.30 12.42
N GLY A 736 -34.96 15.05 13.69
CA GLY A 736 -33.80 15.63 14.35
C GLY A 736 -33.77 15.34 15.83
N GLN A 737 -32.96 16.13 16.51
CA GLN A 737 -32.77 16.06 17.95
C GLN A 737 -32.62 17.48 18.46
N ILE A 738 -33.49 17.91 19.37
CA ILE A 738 -33.44 19.23 20.01
C ILE A 738 -32.40 19.15 21.13
N ASP A 739 -31.35 19.99 21.06
CA ASP A 739 -30.25 19.95 22.03
C ASP A 739 -30.73 20.22 23.46
N ARG A 740 -31.58 21.25 23.65
CA ARG A 740 -32.31 21.52 24.90
C ARG A 740 -33.69 22.10 24.66
N LEU A 741 -34.69 21.59 25.40
CA LEU A 741 -36.04 22.15 25.52
C LEU A 741 -36.35 22.44 26.99
N ASP A 742 -36.72 23.67 27.29
CA ASP A 742 -37.35 24.05 28.56
C ASP A 742 -38.85 24.27 28.31
N LEU A 743 -39.73 23.64 29.09
CA LEU A 743 -41.19 23.77 28.97
C LEU A 743 -41.77 24.27 30.30
N SER A 744 -42.67 25.25 30.26
CA SER A 744 -43.42 25.66 31.45
C SER A 744 -44.35 24.53 31.94
N GLY A 745 -44.63 24.48 33.23
CA GLY A 745 -45.42 23.38 33.81
C GLY A 745 -46.87 23.30 33.31
N ASP A 746 -47.40 24.39 32.74
CA ASP A 746 -48.70 24.44 32.07
C ASP A 746 -48.64 24.15 30.56
N GLY A 747 -47.44 23.95 30.01
CA GLY A 747 -47.19 23.69 28.60
C GLY A 747 -47.34 24.90 27.67
N ALA A 748 -47.61 26.11 28.19
CA ALA A 748 -47.91 27.29 27.37
C ALA A 748 -46.67 27.98 26.77
N ARG A 749 -45.48 27.79 27.35
CA ARG A 749 -44.22 28.38 26.90
C ARG A 749 -43.14 27.31 26.72
N ALA A 750 -42.49 27.32 25.57
CA ALA A 750 -41.37 26.45 25.25
C ALA A 750 -40.14 27.28 24.84
N ARG A 751 -38.98 26.95 25.37
CA ARG A 751 -37.69 27.51 24.95
C ARG A 751 -36.82 26.40 24.38
N VAL A 752 -36.44 26.52 23.12
CA VAL A 752 -35.50 25.61 22.46
C VAL A 752 -34.15 26.29 22.30
N THR A 753 -33.10 25.62 22.78
CA THR A 753 -31.73 26.12 22.71
C THR A 753 -30.87 25.14 21.95
N ASP A 754 -30.19 25.63 20.92
CA ASP A 754 -29.17 24.90 20.16
C ASP A 754 -27.78 25.30 20.65
N TYR A 755 -26.94 24.32 21.00
CA TYR A 755 -25.61 24.54 21.56
C TYR A 755 -24.56 24.56 20.45
N LYS A 756 -23.79 25.64 20.39
CA LYS A 756 -22.69 25.81 19.43
C LYS A 756 -21.34 25.75 20.13
N THR A 757 -20.58 24.71 19.80
CA THR A 757 -19.22 24.48 20.34
C THR A 757 -18.14 25.26 19.59
N GLY A 758 -18.46 25.83 18.43
CA GLY A 758 -17.56 26.60 17.58
C GLY A 758 -17.31 28.05 18.05
N LYS A 759 -16.48 28.78 17.31
CA LYS A 759 -16.17 30.19 17.59
C LYS A 759 -17.36 31.09 17.29
N LEU A 760 -17.57 32.09 18.15
CA LEU A 760 -18.52 33.18 17.92
C LEU A 760 -18.06 34.04 16.73
N SER A 761 -18.99 34.40 15.83
CA SER A 761 -18.72 35.33 14.73
C SER A 761 -19.17 36.74 15.09
N LYS A 762 -18.51 37.78 14.54
CA LYS A 762 -18.73 39.19 14.89
C LYS A 762 -20.14 39.76 14.60
N LYS A 763 -20.98 39.06 13.82
CA LYS A 763 -22.31 39.50 13.36
C LYS A 763 -23.41 38.48 13.70
N MET A 764 -23.29 37.80 14.84
CA MET A 764 -24.22 36.72 15.21
C MET A 764 -25.64 37.22 15.51
N ASP A 765 -25.76 38.47 15.93
CA ASP A 765 -27.01 39.21 16.13
C ASP A 765 -27.81 39.41 14.83
N GLU A 766 -27.13 39.45 13.69
CA GLU A 766 -27.77 39.56 12.36
C GLU A 766 -28.24 38.20 11.81
N VAL A 767 -27.84 37.06 12.42
CA VAL A 767 -28.08 35.72 11.85
C VAL A 767 -29.51 35.23 12.09
N VAL A 768 -30.25 34.99 11.01
CA VAL A 768 -31.61 34.40 11.05
C VAL A 768 -31.58 32.94 10.59
N ILE A 769 -31.33 32.69 9.30
CA ILE A 769 -31.14 31.36 8.70
C ILE A 769 -29.82 31.22 7.94
N LYS A 770 -29.02 32.29 7.81
CA LYS A 770 -27.67 32.31 7.23
C LYS A 770 -27.59 31.65 5.87
N GLY A 771 -28.36 32.13 4.90
CA GLY A 771 -28.38 31.53 3.56
C GLY A 771 -29.05 30.14 3.50
N GLY A 772 -29.74 29.73 4.56
CA GLY A 772 -30.20 28.35 4.79
C GLY A 772 -29.15 27.41 5.40
N ALA A 773 -28.04 27.94 5.93
CA ALA A 773 -27.00 27.15 6.59
C ALA A 773 -27.31 26.89 8.08
N GLU A 774 -28.10 27.76 8.71
CA GLU A 774 -28.63 27.59 10.07
C GLU A 774 -30.13 27.33 9.97
N LEU A 775 -30.53 26.07 10.14
CA LEU A 775 -31.93 25.64 10.06
C LEU A 775 -32.42 25.05 11.38
N GLN A 776 -31.54 24.83 12.36
CA GLN A 776 -31.85 24.05 13.55
C GLN A 776 -32.87 24.76 14.42
N ARG A 777 -32.72 26.08 14.64
CA ARG A 777 -33.72 26.86 15.41
C ARG A 777 -35.12 26.76 14.81
N CYS A 778 -35.22 26.89 13.48
CA CYS A 778 -36.49 26.78 12.76
C CYS A 778 -37.08 25.36 12.83
N LEU A 779 -36.25 24.32 12.64
CA LEU A 779 -36.70 22.92 12.72
C LEU A 779 -37.14 22.53 14.13
N TYR A 780 -36.46 23.01 15.17
CA TYR A 780 -36.87 22.79 16.55
C TYR A 780 -38.21 23.47 16.84
N ALA A 781 -38.40 24.69 16.35
CA ALA A 781 -39.68 25.38 16.48
C ALA A 781 -40.81 24.69 15.70
N PHE A 782 -40.57 24.18 14.48
CA PHE A 782 -41.56 23.36 13.76
C PHE A 782 -41.95 22.11 14.54
N ALA A 783 -40.98 21.41 15.12
CA ALA A 783 -41.23 20.24 15.95
C ALA A 783 -42.08 20.60 17.17
N VAL A 784 -41.74 21.66 17.91
CA VAL A 784 -42.50 22.11 19.08
C VAL A 784 -43.93 22.52 18.70
N LYS A 785 -44.12 23.34 17.65
CA LYS A 785 -45.47 23.72 17.19
C LYS A 785 -46.31 22.51 16.79
N THR A 786 -45.72 21.57 16.05
CA THR A 786 -46.45 20.38 15.56
C THR A 786 -46.80 19.41 16.69
N LEU A 787 -45.90 19.23 17.66
CA LEU A 787 -46.03 18.19 18.68
C LEU A 787 -46.74 18.67 19.96
N LEU A 788 -46.67 19.96 20.29
CA LEU A 788 -47.33 20.57 21.45
C LEU A 788 -48.55 21.44 21.08
N GLY A 789 -48.70 21.80 19.80
CA GLY A 789 -49.82 22.58 19.27
C GLY A 789 -49.52 24.07 19.07
N ASP A 790 -50.36 24.73 18.27
CA ASP A 790 -50.16 26.12 17.82
C ASP A 790 -50.30 27.20 18.92
N GLY A 791 -50.82 26.82 20.09
CA GLY A 791 -51.00 27.72 21.23
C GLY A 791 -49.73 27.97 22.06
N VAL A 792 -48.64 27.26 21.78
CA VAL A 792 -47.37 27.38 22.51
C VAL A 792 -46.59 28.60 22.04
N THR A 793 -46.18 29.45 22.98
CA THR A 793 -45.22 30.53 22.72
C THR A 793 -43.80 29.94 22.72
N ILE A 794 -43.06 30.14 21.62
CA ILE A 794 -41.74 29.51 21.42
C ILE A 794 -40.64 30.56 21.38
N GLU A 795 -39.60 30.35 22.19
CA GLU A 795 -38.32 31.07 22.13
C GLU A 795 -37.25 30.13 21.55
N ALA A 796 -36.75 30.41 20.35
CA ALA A 796 -35.71 29.59 19.71
C ALA A 796 -34.37 30.34 19.67
N SER A 797 -33.32 29.76 20.25
CA SER A 797 -32.05 30.45 20.49
C SER A 797 -30.82 29.62 20.13
N LEU A 798 -29.76 30.30 19.68
CA LEU A 798 -28.40 29.72 19.65
C LEU A 798 -27.67 30.13 20.93
N LEU A 799 -26.99 29.19 21.58
CA LEU A 799 -26.08 29.47 22.67
C LEU A 799 -24.65 29.10 22.27
N TYR A 800 -23.71 30.03 22.45
CA TYR A 800 -22.27 29.83 22.25
C TYR A 800 -21.55 29.79 23.60
N PRO A 801 -21.44 28.63 24.29
CA PRO A 801 -20.93 28.61 25.66
C PRO A 801 -19.41 28.88 25.75
N ASN A 802 -18.71 28.91 24.61
CA ASN A 802 -17.31 29.33 24.48
C ASN A 802 -17.13 30.86 24.27
N ALA A 803 -18.21 31.64 24.27
CA ALA A 803 -18.09 33.09 24.17
C ALA A 803 -17.31 33.65 25.37
N PRO A 804 -16.40 34.63 25.17
CA PRO A 804 -15.76 35.33 26.28
C PRO A 804 -16.80 35.92 27.24
N GLU A 805 -16.51 35.98 28.54
CA GLU A 805 -17.45 36.52 29.55
C GLU A 805 -17.91 37.96 29.26
N SER A 806 -17.15 38.72 28.46
CA SER A 806 -17.49 40.08 28.02
C SER A 806 -18.53 40.15 26.90
N ASP A 807 -18.81 39.03 26.22
CA ASP A 807 -19.57 38.98 24.98
C ASP A 807 -20.95 38.35 25.21
N GLN A 808 -21.94 38.78 24.42
CA GLN A 808 -23.24 38.12 24.38
C GLN A 808 -23.08 36.71 23.81
N ALA A 809 -23.58 35.69 24.52
CA ALA A 809 -23.47 34.29 24.10
C ALA A 809 -24.79 33.69 23.58
N LEU A 810 -25.94 34.29 23.92
CA LEU A 810 -27.28 33.83 23.54
C LEU A 810 -27.89 34.72 22.46
N PHE A 811 -28.34 34.09 21.38
CA PHE A 811 -28.89 34.75 20.20
C PHE A 811 -30.27 34.18 19.86
N PRO A 812 -31.35 34.75 20.43
CA PRO A 812 -32.73 34.37 20.11
C PRO A 812 -33.12 34.80 18.70
N LEU A 813 -34.02 34.05 18.06
CA LEU A 813 -34.73 34.50 16.85
C LEU A 813 -35.74 35.59 17.22
N ALA A 814 -35.50 36.82 16.80
CA ALA A 814 -36.37 37.96 17.08
C ALA A 814 -37.74 37.85 16.37
N ASP A 815 -37.75 37.36 15.12
CA ASP A 815 -38.97 37.10 14.32
C ASP A 815 -39.02 35.62 13.94
N LEU A 816 -39.54 34.79 14.85
CA LEU A 816 -39.64 33.36 14.65
C LEU A 816 -40.57 33.02 13.48
N ASP A 817 -41.77 33.60 13.42
CA ASP A 817 -42.75 33.28 12.41
C ASP A 817 -42.29 33.67 11.00
N GLY A 818 -41.59 34.81 10.87
CA GLY A 818 -40.95 35.21 9.62
C GLY A 818 -39.85 34.23 9.19
N ALA A 819 -39.02 33.76 10.12
CA ALA A 819 -37.99 32.75 9.83
C ALA A 819 -38.60 31.41 9.39
N LEU A 820 -39.67 30.94 10.06
CA LEU A 820 -40.39 29.73 9.67
C LEU A 820 -41.03 29.86 8.28
N ALA A 821 -41.61 31.01 7.96
CA ALA A 821 -42.17 31.28 6.64
C ALA A 821 -41.10 31.26 5.54
N LYS A 822 -39.90 31.81 5.80
CA LYS A 822 -38.76 31.77 4.88
C LYS A 822 -38.27 30.35 4.61
N VAL A 823 -38.09 29.54 5.66
CA VAL A 823 -37.68 28.13 5.50
C VAL A 823 -38.73 27.33 4.74
N SER A 824 -40.02 27.51 5.03
CA SER A 824 -41.11 26.83 4.32
C SER A 824 -41.12 27.21 2.84
N THR A 825 -40.99 28.50 2.52
CA THR A 825 -40.95 29.00 1.13
C THR A 825 -39.76 28.42 0.37
N ALA A 826 -38.56 28.42 0.97
CA ALA A 826 -37.36 27.85 0.38
C ALA A 826 -37.50 26.33 0.16
N ALA A 827 -38.06 25.61 1.14
CA ALA A 827 -38.30 24.17 1.06
C ALA A 827 -39.29 23.80 -0.06
N VAL A 828 -40.39 24.53 -0.23
CA VAL A 828 -41.33 24.36 -1.36
C VAL A 828 -40.60 24.57 -2.69
N ALA A 829 -39.84 25.65 -2.81
CA ALA A 829 -39.14 26.00 -4.04
C ALA A 829 -38.08 24.95 -4.41
N SER A 830 -37.24 24.52 -3.46
CA SER A 830 -36.22 23.49 -3.69
C SER A 830 -36.81 22.12 -3.98
N ARG A 831 -37.91 21.73 -3.30
CA ARG A 831 -38.64 20.50 -3.61
C ARG A 831 -39.17 20.53 -5.05
N THR A 832 -39.76 21.64 -5.46
CA THR A 832 -40.31 21.83 -6.81
C THR A 832 -39.20 21.80 -7.86
N ALA A 833 -38.08 22.48 -7.64
CA ALA A 833 -36.93 22.46 -8.54
C ALA A 833 -36.34 21.05 -8.68
N MET A 834 -36.13 20.35 -7.56
CA MET A 834 -35.58 18.99 -7.54
C MET A 834 -36.49 18.01 -8.29
N LEU A 835 -37.80 18.06 -8.05
CA LEU A 835 -38.78 17.23 -8.76
C LEU A 835 -38.93 17.65 -10.23
N GLY A 836 -38.73 18.92 -10.56
CA GLY A 836 -38.65 19.44 -11.92
C GLY A 836 -37.39 19.02 -12.69
N GLY A 837 -36.45 18.31 -12.04
CA GLY A 837 -35.23 17.82 -12.68
C GLY A 837 -34.03 18.76 -12.58
N LEU A 838 -34.03 19.70 -11.62
CA LEU A 838 -32.95 20.66 -11.41
C LEU A 838 -32.25 20.41 -10.07
N ALA A 839 -31.01 19.93 -10.14
CA ALA A 839 -30.13 19.77 -8.99
C ALA A 839 -28.70 20.29 -9.25
N PRO A 840 -28.52 21.58 -9.61
CA PRO A 840 -27.21 22.12 -9.91
C PRO A 840 -26.30 22.28 -8.69
N PRO A 841 -24.98 22.52 -8.87
CA PRO A 841 -24.11 22.92 -7.77
C PRO A 841 -24.62 24.21 -7.16
N GLY A 842 -24.72 24.24 -5.83
CA GLY A 842 -25.17 25.41 -5.09
C GLY A 842 -24.03 26.20 -4.44
N GLU A 843 -24.39 27.15 -3.58
CA GLU A 843 -23.42 28.03 -2.90
C GLU A 843 -22.39 27.26 -2.07
N ASP A 844 -22.79 26.16 -1.43
CA ASP A 844 -21.87 25.33 -0.61
C ASP A 844 -20.92 24.46 -1.46
N ALA A 845 -21.09 24.40 -2.78
CA ALA A 845 -20.18 23.65 -3.66
C ALA A 845 -18.75 24.23 -3.64
N ALA A 846 -18.61 25.52 -3.39
CA ALA A 846 -17.33 26.23 -3.27
C ALA A 846 -16.71 26.17 -1.86
N SER A 847 -17.34 25.48 -0.91
CA SER A 847 -16.85 25.39 0.45
C SER A 847 -15.57 24.54 0.55
N ASP A 848 -14.58 25.03 1.30
CA ASP A 848 -13.38 24.27 1.65
C ASP A 848 -13.70 22.95 2.39
N TYR A 849 -14.88 22.86 3.00
CA TYR A 849 -15.37 21.68 3.75
C TYR A 849 -16.35 20.83 2.93
N ASN A 850 -16.32 20.93 1.60
CA ASN A 850 -17.11 20.08 0.73
C ASN A 850 -16.48 18.68 0.64
N ASP A 851 -17.05 17.73 1.38
CA ASP A 851 -16.66 16.30 1.38
C ASP A 851 -16.85 15.60 0.02
N HIS A 852 -17.48 16.26 -0.97
CA HIS A 852 -17.62 15.78 -2.34
C HIS A 852 -16.84 16.65 -3.35
N ALA A 853 -15.89 17.48 -2.90
CA ALA A 853 -15.12 18.35 -3.79
C ALA A 853 -14.39 17.59 -4.92
N PHE A 854 -13.95 16.34 -4.67
CA PHE A 854 -13.34 15.48 -5.69
C PHE A 854 -14.26 15.12 -6.86
N ALA A 855 -15.58 15.17 -6.66
CA ALA A 855 -16.56 14.94 -7.73
C ALA A 855 -16.77 16.18 -8.61
N LEU A 856 -16.31 17.36 -8.16
CA LEU A 856 -16.38 18.60 -8.92
C LEU A 856 -15.13 18.77 -9.81
N PRO A 857 -15.23 19.55 -10.89
CA PRO A 857 -14.09 19.82 -11.76
C PRO A 857 -13.00 20.59 -11.02
N ALA A 858 -11.75 20.12 -11.10
CA ALA A 858 -10.59 20.82 -10.53
C ALA A 858 -10.28 22.18 -11.20
N ASN A 859 -11.00 22.55 -12.27
CA ASN A 859 -10.81 23.82 -12.97
C ASN A 859 -11.44 24.98 -12.19
N ALA A 860 -10.61 25.94 -11.76
CA ALA A 860 -11.04 27.15 -11.05
C ALA A 860 -12.11 27.99 -11.79
N GLY A 861 -12.24 27.83 -13.11
CA GLY A 861 -13.26 28.51 -13.92
C GLY A 861 -14.64 27.84 -13.94
N TYR A 862 -14.82 26.65 -13.35
CA TYR A 862 -16.09 25.92 -13.38
C TYR A 862 -17.19 26.59 -12.55
N LEU A 863 -16.99 26.71 -11.23
CA LEU A 863 -18.00 27.29 -10.33
C LEU A 863 -18.35 28.75 -10.69
N PRO A 864 -17.39 29.64 -11.01
CA PRO A 864 -17.72 30.99 -11.46
C PRO A 864 -18.60 31.04 -12.72
N ARG A 865 -18.49 30.03 -13.59
CA ARG A 865 -19.32 29.91 -14.81
C ARG A 865 -20.70 29.36 -14.52
N LYS A 866 -20.79 28.30 -13.71
CA LYS A 866 -22.03 27.53 -13.52
C LYS A 866 -22.91 28.07 -12.41
N LEU A 867 -22.36 28.66 -11.35
CA LEU A 867 -23.15 29.12 -10.21
C LEU A 867 -24.16 30.24 -10.58
N PRO A 868 -23.83 31.27 -11.39
CA PRO A 868 -24.83 32.26 -11.83
C PRO A 868 -25.97 31.65 -12.65
N LEU A 869 -25.66 30.64 -13.47
CA LEU A 869 -26.64 29.90 -14.27
C LEU A 869 -27.51 29.02 -13.37
N ALA A 870 -26.92 28.42 -12.32
CA ALA A 870 -27.63 27.63 -11.33
C ALA A 870 -28.62 28.51 -10.54
N ILE A 871 -28.21 29.70 -10.11
CA ILE A 871 -29.09 30.69 -9.46
C ILE A 871 -30.27 31.03 -10.37
N THR A 872 -30.00 31.29 -11.65
CA THR A 872 -31.04 31.63 -12.63
C THR A 872 -32.01 30.47 -12.85
N ALA A 873 -31.50 29.23 -12.94
CA ALA A 873 -32.32 28.03 -13.14
C ALA A 873 -33.15 27.66 -11.90
N LEU A 874 -32.57 27.79 -10.70
CA LEU A 874 -33.25 27.52 -9.43
C LEU A 874 -34.31 28.58 -9.09
N GLY A 875 -34.14 29.81 -9.57
CA GLY A 875 -35.09 30.90 -9.38
C GLY A 875 -35.41 31.12 -7.89
N PRO A 876 -36.69 30.99 -7.46
CA PRO A 876 -37.07 31.14 -6.06
C PRO A 876 -36.30 30.23 -5.08
N ALA A 877 -35.84 29.06 -5.52
CA ALA A 877 -35.11 28.12 -4.66
C ALA A 877 -33.72 28.65 -4.25
N ALA A 878 -33.10 29.50 -5.07
CA ALA A 878 -31.81 30.12 -4.75
C ALA A 878 -31.95 31.40 -3.90
N ALA A 879 -33.16 31.96 -3.76
CA ALA A 879 -33.38 33.19 -2.98
C ALA A 879 -32.94 33.03 -1.51
N VAL A 880 -33.05 31.82 -0.97
CA VAL A 880 -32.63 31.51 0.42
C VAL A 880 -31.15 31.79 0.66
N TRP A 881 -30.29 31.76 -0.36
CA TRP A 881 -28.84 31.98 -0.21
C TRP A 881 -28.49 33.42 0.19
N GLY A 882 -29.38 34.39 -0.10
CA GLY A 882 -29.21 35.78 0.31
C GLY A 882 -29.82 36.14 1.66
N GLU A 883 -30.48 35.18 2.34
CA GLU A 883 -31.13 35.44 3.63
C GLU A 883 -30.08 35.55 4.76
N PRO A 884 -30.28 36.46 5.73
CA PRO A 884 -29.34 36.70 6.81
C PRO A 884 -29.24 35.53 7.80
#